data_AF-A0A8J8AR39-F1
#
_entry.id   AF-A0A8J8AR39-F1
#
_cell.length_a   1.000
_cell.length_b   1.000
_cell.length_c   1.000
_cell.angle_alpha   90.00
_cell.angle_beta   90.00
_cell.angle_gamma   90.00
#
_symmetry.space_group_name_H-M   'P 1'
#
loop_
_entity.id
_entity.type
_entity.pdbx_description
1 polymer ?
#
loop_
_entity_poly.entity_id
_entity_poly.type
_entity_poly.pdbx_seq_one_letter_code
_entity_poly.pdbx_strand_id
1 'polypeptide(L)'
;MKSSRLSFAALLGAQAQVTFNDCAAKFMLVSLAQQLAVGTNLDAKSTVSLIGALLVLPYILFGPICGWLADRFSKRDVFNAALLVQIGVVALLIVATSLQSFGGALACFFLLSVQTTLLAPAKRGIILEYCGPARLSRYVGYMEMATIGAILVGSWAGGDMFSRWLEAGATPWQAATNISLKLGVLSLVAWGVFQFAARTPAQGGQPFRWSLWVRHFADIAEVWREKPLWRSVMGICFFYGIGGYISALVPQIAQEHQHSGAQTGAVQGLMMLVIGFGTILGNLSAGLFSRRGIEMGLAPIGGLLLGGTLAALSIATPPASFSVTGVEFWTSPFVALLVGAGFSSGLFLVPLYAFIQQRAGDQRRGRVLAGVSLLDSLAGLGAAGLYKVLATDSALQLSTGTQFIVLTVLTLAMTGYALWHLPHQTVCTVMRFFGPFFYRVKVRGRENVPGTGALLICNHLSYVDAVVLQIASPRPIRFVAFAGLAKSPLLRFLFRAAGVIPVAPDKAMKGIRLAVDAIKDGELVCVFPEGAISRTGQLMQLKRGFETIARQAHAPVIPAVIDGLWGSVYSFAGNKYLWKSPRLMPTHVCVIFGTPIPASRIDLPIARRALLDLGEEAFQQRPLLRRHLARECVRALAKRPRHREIVDRTAERKVVTSGQLLAVAAALSRHLRKHVPEKRVGIVLPPGMGAHIANLAVACAGKVPVNLNFTVGRAAVEAALRIGEIKTVITADAMRAKIPHFPFPENTLDLKQTLAAMGGKKAILPWLLAVFVLPNQWIADLLGLPREGDNEEAGLLFTSGSSGEPKGVVLTHRNILSNCAQISSLSILPANAILVGCLPVFHSFGFTVTLWYPILRGCGLVTLPSPLDTRKIVEAIHEEKATVLVGAPTFIRPFLKKATKEELKSLHLVVTGAEKLPMDLYDAFLAQFGIEVLQGYGLTETTPVASVNQHHPPVTTSTAGHQDGKRTGAVGRLMPGMTARIVDPDTGEELPMESTGMLWLKGPNVFPGYLKDPEKTAAAIKDRWFITGDLGRMDDDGFVYIEGRLSRFSKIGGEMVPHGTIEMRIAELFGWDQNEGPTAVVTGVPDPAKGEALVLLTTHEITPEQIRSKLLEAGLPNLWVPRLVRKVEKIPMLGTGKTDLKGCRILAIELTKADLF
;
A
#
# COMPACT_ATOMS: atom_id res chain seq x y z
N MET A 1 -24.39 -0.38 -18.38
CA MET A 1 -24.75 0.92 -19.01
C MET A 1 -23.65 1.34 -19.98
N LYS A 2 -23.86 1.17 -21.30
CA LYS A 2 -22.84 1.36 -22.36
C LYS A 2 -22.85 2.76 -23.03
N SER A 3 -23.79 3.68 -22.76
CA SER A 3 -23.98 4.91 -23.56
C SER A 3 -23.48 6.23 -22.93
N SER A 4 -22.45 6.22 -22.07
CA SER A 4 -22.14 7.39 -21.22
C SER A 4 -21.42 8.57 -21.91
N ARG A 5 -20.55 8.32 -22.91
CA ARG A 5 -19.66 9.39 -23.42
C ARG A 5 -20.31 10.27 -24.49
N LEU A 6 -20.96 9.66 -25.48
CA LEU A 6 -21.63 10.39 -26.56
C LEU A 6 -22.78 11.24 -26.02
N SER A 7 -23.63 10.67 -25.16
CA SER A 7 -24.76 11.40 -24.57
C SER A 7 -24.32 12.55 -23.67
N PHE A 8 -23.19 12.40 -22.96
CA PHE A 8 -22.64 13.50 -22.18
C PHE A 8 -21.98 14.58 -23.05
N ALA A 9 -21.28 14.20 -24.13
CA ALA A 9 -20.74 15.16 -25.09
C ALA A 9 -21.86 15.97 -25.77
N ALA A 10 -22.95 15.30 -26.16
CA ALA A 10 -24.14 15.95 -26.71
C ALA A 10 -24.76 16.95 -25.70
N LEU A 11 -24.88 16.55 -24.43
CA LEU A 11 -25.34 17.43 -23.35
C LEU A 11 -24.43 18.65 -23.16
N LEU A 12 -23.10 18.45 -23.12
CA LEU A 12 -22.13 19.54 -22.97
C LEU A 12 -22.23 20.53 -24.13
N GLY A 13 -22.26 20.03 -25.37
CA GLY A 13 -22.36 20.85 -26.57
C GLY A 13 -23.64 21.68 -26.60
N ALA A 14 -24.79 21.05 -26.33
CA ALA A 14 -26.07 21.73 -26.30
C ALA A 14 -26.15 22.78 -25.18
N GLN A 15 -25.70 22.46 -23.97
CA GLN A 15 -25.67 23.42 -22.86
C GLN A 15 -24.72 24.60 -23.12
N ALA A 16 -23.53 24.33 -23.64
CA ALA A 16 -22.56 25.37 -23.98
C ALA A 16 -23.15 26.32 -25.02
N GLN A 17 -23.82 25.79 -26.05
CA GLN A 17 -24.46 26.60 -27.07
C GLN A 17 -25.62 27.44 -26.53
N VAL A 18 -26.50 26.88 -25.69
CA VAL A 18 -27.58 27.65 -25.06
C VAL A 18 -27.01 28.83 -24.27
N THR A 19 -25.99 28.55 -23.44
CA THR A 19 -25.35 29.57 -22.60
C THR A 19 -24.66 30.64 -23.45
N PHE A 20 -23.98 30.23 -24.52
CA PHE A 20 -23.35 31.14 -25.47
C PHE A 20 -24.40 32.06 -26.11
N ASN A 21 -25.53 31.51 -26.58
CA ASN A 21 -26.59 32.29 -27.21
C ASN A 21 -27.22 33.30 -26.26
N ASP A 22 -27.50 32.90 -25.02
CA ASP A 22 -28.09 33.78 -24.00
C ASP A 22 -27.16 34.97 -23.71
N CYS A 23 -25.87 34.70 -23.50
CA CYS A 23 -24.86 35.75 -23.31
C CYS A 23 -24.67 36.62 -24.55
N ALA A 24 -24.56 36.04 -25.74
CA ALA A 24 -24.37 36.79 -26.98
C ALA A 24 -25.57 37.70 -27.29
N ALA A 25 -26.80 37.20 -27.10
CA ALA A 25 -28.03 37.99 -27.25
C ALA A 25 -28.08 39.14 -26.24
N LYS A 26 -27.71 38.88 -24.97
CA LYS A 26 -27.64 39.92 -23.94
C LYS A 26 -26.71 41.07 -24.35
N PHE A 27 -25.47 40.75 -24.73
CA PHE A 27 -24.47 41.77 -25.08
C PHE A 27 -24.80 42.48 -26.39
N MET A 28 -25.36 41.77 -27.38
CA MET A 28 -25.91 42.38 -28.59
C MET A 28 -27.01 43.40 -28.26
N LEU A 29 -27.96 43.07 -27.36
CA LEU A 29 -29.04 43.98 -26.98
C LEU A 29 -28.55 45.19 -26.17
N VAL A 30 -27.54 44.99 -25.33
CA VAL A 30 -26.86 46.10 -24.63
C VAL A 30 -26.21 47.04 -25.63
N SER A 31 -25.47 46.52 -26.62
CA SER A 31 -24.84 47.33 -27.68
C SER A 31 -25.89 48.04 -28.55
N LEU A 32 -26.99 47.36 -28.90
CA LEU A 32 -28.11 47.96 -29.64
C LEU A 32 -28.77 49.09 -28.84
N ALA A 33 -29.04 48.88 -27.55
CA ALA A 33 -29.61 49.91 -26.68
C ALA A 33 -28.73 51.15 -26.58
N GLN A 34 -27.41 50.96 -26.47
CA GLN A 34 -26.44 52.06 -26.43
C GLN A 34 -26.46 52.87 -27.73
N GLN A 35 -26.48 52.22 -28.91
CA GLN A 35 -26.54 52.91 -30.19
C GLN A 35 -27.86 53.64 -30.42
N LEU A 36 -28.99 53.05 -29.98
CA LEU A 36 -30.30 53.70 -30.08
C LEU A 36 -30.40 54.94 -29.17
N ALA A 37 -29.77 54.90 -27.99
CA ALA A 37 -29.71 56.02 -27.05
C ALA A 37 -28.87 57.21 -27.56
N VAL A 38 -27.91 56.99 -28.47
CA VAL A 38 -27.12 58.08 -29.10
C VAL A 38 -27.97 58.92 -30.06
N GLY A 39 -29.15 58.43 -30.49
CA GLY A 39 -30.06 59.12 -31.42
C GLY A 39 -31.49 59.37 -30.90
N THR A 40 -31.80 59.03 -29.64
CA THR A 40 -33.14 59.19 -29.03
C THR A 40 -33.02 59.57 -27.54
N ASN A 41 -34.04 60.19 -26.93
CA ASN A 41 -34.09 60.54 -25.49
C ASN A 41 -34.13 59.32 -24.51
N LEU A 42 -33.65 58.16 -24.93
CA LEU A 42 -33.62 56.93 -24.12
C LEU A 42 -32.40 56.91 -23.20
N ASP A 43 -32.62 56.71 -21.90
CA ASP A 43 -31.53 56.52 -20.94
C ASP A 43 -30.92 55.11 -21.06
N ALA A 44 -29.69 55.05 -21.57
CA ALA A 44 -28.95 53.80 -21.74
C ALA A 44 -28.69 53.08 -20.41
N LYS A 45 -28.52 53.79 -19.29
CA LYS A 45 -28.18 53.17 -18.00
C LYS A 45 -29.36 52.41 -17.39
N SER A 46 -30.55 52.99 -17.42
CA SER A 46 -31.78 52.30 -17.00
C SER A 46 -32.10 51.10 -17.90
N THR A 47 -31.87 51.21 -19.21
CA THR A 47 -32.10 50.13 -20.17
C THR A 47 -31.16 48.93 -19.95
N VAL A 48 -29.87 49.17 -19.69
CA VAL A 48 -28.91 48.11 -19.35
C VAL A 48 -29.26 47.42 -18.03
N SER A 49 -29.73 48.19 -17.04
CA SER A 49 -30.20 47.66 -15.76
C SER A 49 -31.45 46.79 -15.93
N LEU A 50 -32.37 47.20 -16.81
CA LEU A 50 -33.56 46.43 -17.17
C LEU A 50 -33.20 45.09 -17.84
N ILE A 51 -32.27 45.09 -18.80
CA ILE A 51 -31.77 43.84 -19.43
C ILE A 51 -31.17 42.91 -18.37
N GLY A 52 -30.42 43.45 -17.40
CA GLY A 52 -29.90 42.68 -16.26
C GLY A 52 -31.01 42.08 -15.38
N ALA A 53 -32.07 42.85 -15.08
CA ALA A 53 -33.20 42.39 -14.28
C ALA A 53 -34.03 41.31 -14.99
N LEU A 54 -34.24 41.45 -16.31
CA LEU A 54 -34.98 40.48 -17.13
C LEU A 54 -34.32 39.10 -17.16
N LEU A 55 -33.01 39.01 -16.91
CA LEU A 55 -32.28 37.74 -16.83
C LEU A 55 -32.55 36.99 -15.52
N VAL A 56 -32.75 37.70 -14.42
CA VAL A 56 -32.94 37.12 -13.09
C VAL A 56 -34.42 36.81 -12.81
N LEU A 57 -35.32 37.64 -13.33
CA LEU A 57 -36.75 37.57 -13.06
C LEU A 57 -37.38 36.18 -13.34
N PRO A 58 -37.08 35.48 -14.46
CA PRO A 58 -37.64 34.16 -14.72
C PRO A 58 -37.29 33.09 -13.69
N TYR A 59 -36.09 33.13 -13.11
CA TYR A 59 -35.68 32.21 -12.05
C TYR A 59 -36.54 32.38 -10.79
N ILE A 60 -36.93 33.61 -10.49
CA ILE A 60 -37.83 33.96 -9.38
C ILE A 60 -39.26 33.46 -9.67
N LEU A 61 -39.76 33.69 -10.89
CA LEU A 61 -41.16 33.42 -11.24
C LEU A 61 -41.46 31.95 -11.55
N PHE A 62 -40.55 31.24 -12.23
CA PHE A 62 -40.83 29.91 -12.79
C PHE A 62 -40.03 28.77 -12.16
N GLY A 63 -39.09 29.06 -11.26
CA GLY A 63 -38.21 28.08 -10.60
C GLY A 63 -38.91 26.78 -10.12
N PRO A 64 -39.97 26.84 -9.29
CA PRO A 64 -40.61 25.62 -8.79
C PRO A 64 -41.27 24.76 -9.87
N ILE A 65 -41.80 25.36 -10.94
CA ILE A 65 -42.40 24.63 -12.07
C ILE A 65 -41.31 23.93 -12.88
N CYS A 66 -40.19 24.61 -13.13
CA CYS A 66 -39.05 24.02 -13.83
C CYS A 66 -38.49 22.82 -13.05
N GLY A 67 -38.40 22.94 -11.73
CA GLY A 67 -38.00 21.82 -10.86
C GLY A 67 -38.97 20.64 -10.93
N TRP A 68 -40.28 20.91 -10.88
CA TRP A 68 -41.32 19.89 -11.03
C TRP A 68 -41.29 19.21 -12.40
N LEU A 69 -41.14 19.96 -13.50
CA LEU A 69 -41.03 19.42 -14.85
C LEU A 69 -39.83 18.47 -14.98
N ALA A 70 -38.68 18.84 -14.43
CA ALA A 70 -37.45 18.04 -14.44
C ALA A 70 -37.53 16.75 -13.60
N ASP A 71 -38.41 16.70 -12.60
CA ASP A 71 -38.66 15.49 -11.81
C ASP A 71 -39.77 14.61 -12.43
N ARG A 72 -40.83 15.23 -12.96
CA ARG A 72 -42.01 14.54 -13.51
C ARG A 72 -41.73 13.85 -14.85
N PHE A 73 -40.96 14.50 -15.71
CA PHE A 73 -40.66 13.99 -17.05
C PHE A 73 -39.20 13.54 -17.15
N SER A 74 -38.88 12.80 -18.21
CA SER A 74 -37.48 12.48 -18.57
C SER A 74 -36.68 13.78 -18.71
N LYS A 75 -35.56 13.90 -17.99
CA LYS A 75 -34.72 15.11 -18.03
C LYS A 75 -34.20 15.40 -19.43
N ARG A 76 -33.97 14.35 -20.24
CA ARG A 76 -33.64 14.47 -21.67
C ARG A 76 -34.78 15.11 -22.46
N ASP A 77 -36.02 14.73 -22.19
CA ASP A 77 -37.17 15.24 -22.94
C ASP A 77 -37.47 16.70 -22.57
N VAL A 78 -37.34 17.07 -21.29
CA VAL A 78 -37.41 18.47 -20.83
C VAL A 78 -36.31 19.32 -21.47
N PHE A 79 -35.07 18.80 -21.53
CA PHE A 79 -33.96 19.51 -22.18
C PHE A 79 -34.20 19.69 -23.68
N ASN A 80 -34.68 18.65 -24.36
CA ASN A 80 -34.97 18.71 -25.80
C ASN A 80 -36.11 19.71 -26.12
N ALA A 81 -37.16 19.74 -25.29
CA ALA A 81 -38.24 20.72 -25.43
C ALA A 81 -37.73 22.16 -25.28
N ALA A 82 -36.84 22.42 -24.33
CA ALA A 82 -36.25 23.74 -24.16
C ALA A 82 -35.36 24.16 -25.33
N LEU A 83 -34.68 23.24 -26.03
CA LEU A 83 -33.93 23.55 -27.26
C LEU A 83 -34.87 23.94 -28.41
N LEU A 84 -36.03 23.28 -28.54
CA LEU A 84 -37.05 23.66 -29.52
C LEU A 84 -37.65 25.05 -29.21
N VAL A 85 -37.92 25.34 -27.94
CA VAL A 85 -38.36 26.66 -27.49
C VAL A 85 -37.32 27.73 -27.85
N GLN A 86 -36.03 27.46 -27.64
CA GLN A 86 -34.95 28.38 -28.02
C GLN A 86 -34.96 28.69 -29.52
N ILE A 87 -35.12 27.69 -30.40
CA ILE A 87 -35.21 27.90 -31.85
C ILE A 87 -36.38 28.83 -32.19
N GLY A 88 -37.55 28.58 -31.61
CA GLY A 88 -38.74 29.43 -31.81
C GLY A 88 -38.53 30.86 -31.32
N VAL A 89 -37.95 31.05 -30.13
CA VAL A 89 -37.70 32.39 -29.57
C VAL A 89 -36.63 33.14 -30.36
N VAL A 90 -35.58 32.48 -30.84
CA VAL A 90 -34.58 33.13 -31.70
C VAL A 90 -35.17 33.50 -33.06
N ALA A 91 -36.08 32.70 -33.61
CA ALA A 91 -36.82 33.08 -34.82
C ALA A 91 -37.67 34.34 -34.59
N LEU A 92 -38.36 34.44 -33.45
CA LEU A 92 -39.08 35.66 -33.05
C LEU A 92 -38.14 36.84 -32.85
N LEU A 93 -36.95 36.62 -32.29
CA LEU A 93 -35.93 37.67 -32.13
C LEU A 93 -35.47 38.20 -33.49
N ILE A 94 -35.24 37.34 -34.48
CA ILE A 94 -34.90 37.74 -35.86
C ILE A 94 -36.01 38.62 -36.45
N VAL A 95 -37.28 38.22 -36.27
CA VAL A 95 -38.43 39.02 -36.73
C VAL A 95 -38.47 40.37 -36.01
N ALA A 96 -38.32 40.40 -34.69
CA ALA A 96 -38.36 41.62 -33.89
C ALA A 96 -37.24 42.60 -34.26
N THR A 97 -36.02 42.13 -34.50
CA THR A 97 -34.91 42.98 -34.95
C THR A 97 -35.08 43.44 -36.39
N SER A 98 -35.69 42.62 -37.26
CA SER A 98 -36.00 43.00 -38.65
C SER A 98 -37.10 44.06 -38.72
N LEU A 99 -38.09 43.98 -37.82
CA LEU A 99 -39.16 44.97 -37.67
C LEU A 99 -38.74 46.19 -36.84
N GLN A 100 -37.46 46.28 -36.44
CA GLN A 100 -36.91 47.38 -35.65
C GLN A 100 -37.64 47.61 -34.31
N SER A 101 -38.21 46.55 -33.71
CA SER A 101 -38.97 46.62 -32.46
C SER A 101 -38.08 46.28 -31.26
N PHE A 102 -37.62 47.33 -30.54
CA PHE A 102 -36.78 47.14 -29.36
C PHE A 102 -37.54 46.42 -28.22
N GLY A 103 -38.82 46.80 -28.02
CA GLY A 103 -39.69 46.12 -27.05
C GLY A 103 -39.92 44.65 -27.40
N GLY A 104 -40.10 44.33 -28.69
CA GLY A 104 -40.19 42.94 -29.16
C GLY A 104 -38.89 42.15 -28.92
N ALA A 105 -37.73 42.77 -29.12
CA ALA A 105 -36.43 42.15 -28.87
C ALA A 105 -36.20 41.90 -27.36
N LEU A 106 -36.59 42.83 -26.49
CA LEU A 106 -36.57 42.64 -25.03
C LEU A 106 -37.52 41.53 -24.56
N ALA A 107 -38.72 41.44 -25.15
CA ALA A 107 -39.65 40.35 -24.86
C ALA A 107 -39.08 38.98 -25.27
N CYS A 108 -38.43 38.89 -26.44
CA CYS A 108 -37.73 37.68 -26.87
C CYS A 108 -36.57 37.31 -25.93
N PHE A 109 -35.82 38.30 -25.44
CA PHE A 109 -34.76 38.08 -24.46
C PHE A 109 -35.28 37.55 -23.12
N PHE A 110 -36.42 38.07 -22.65
CA PHE A 110 -37.10 37.52 -21.47
C PHE A 110 -37.52 36.05 -21.70
N LEU A 111 -38.06 35.73 -22.88
CA LEU A 111 -38.42 34.35 -23.23
C LEU A 111 -37.19 33.41 -23.32
N LEU A 112 -36.04 33.90 -23.80
CA LEU A 112 -34.77 33.17 -23.73
C LEU A 112 -34.37 32.90 -22.29
N SER A 113 -34.50 33.88 -21.40
CA SER A 113 -34.20 33.73 -19.98
C SER A 113 -35.16 32.74 -19.26
N VAL A 114 -36.44 32.69 -19.65
CA VAL A 114 -37.40 31.65 -19.21
C VAL A 114 -36.95 30.26 -19.67
N GLN A 115 -36.49 30.15 -20.91
CA GLN A 115 -35.97 28.89 -21.46
C GLN A 115 -34.70 28.42 -20.71
N THR A 116 -33.76 29.31 -20.41
CA THR A 116 -32.58 28.97 -19.59
C THR A 116 -32.97 28.50 -18.18
N THR A 117 -34.01 29.12 -17.59
CA THR A 117 -34.56 28.73 -16.29
C THR A 117 -35.14 27.32 -16.30
N LEU A 118 -35.85 26.95 -17.37
CA LEU A 118 -36.38 25.60 -17.58
C LEU A 118 -35.27 24.53 -17.66
N LEU A 119 -34.15 24.87 -18.31
CA LEU A 119 -33.00 23.97 -18.47
C LEU A 119 -32.19 23.75 -17.20
N ALA A 120 -32.13 24.73 -16.30
CA ALA A 120 -31.24 24.71 -15.14
C ALA A 120 -31.35 23.45 -14.24
N PRO A 121 -32.55 23.00 -13.82
CA PRO A 121 -32.67 21.77 -13.03
C PRO A 121 -32.45 20.49 -13.87
N ALA A 122 -32.87 20.48 -15.14
CA ALA A 122 -32.72 19.33 -16.03
C ALA A 122 -31.24 19.06 -16.37
N LYS A 123 -30.48 20.10 -16.75
CA LYS A 123 -29.06 20.00 -17.14
C LYS A 123 -28.16 19.50 -16.02
N ARG A 124 -28.43 19.91 -14.78
CA ARG A 124 -27.67 19.50 -13.60
C ARG A 124 -28.13 18.13 -13.11
N GLY A 125 -29.42 17.81 -13.20
CA GLY A 125 -29.97 16.55 -12.73
C GLY A 125 -29.61 15.32 -13.58
N ILE A 126 -29.44 15.50 -14.90
CA ILE A 126 -29.19 14.41 -15.87
C ILE A 126 -27.76 13.85 -15.78
N ILE A 127 -26.80 14.60 -15.21
CA ILE A 127 -25.38 14.20 -15.12
C ILE A 127 -25.24 12.89 -14.32
N LEU A 128 -25.91 12.82 -13.17
CA LEU A 128 -25.86 11.64 -12.30
C LEU A 128 -26.45 10.40 -12.97
N GLU A 129 -27.48 10.56 -13.82
CA GLU A 129 -28.10 9.47 -14.59
C GLU A 129 -27.14 8.93 -15.67
N TYR A 130 -26.29 9.78 -16.27
CA TYR A 130 -25.33 9.35 -17.29
C TYR A 130 -24.03 8.76 -16.75
N CYS A 131 -23.50 9.29 -15.64
CA CYS A 131 -22.14 8.93 -15.19
C CYS A 131 -22.10 8.06 -13.93
N GLY A 132 -23.19 8.01 -13.16
CA GLY A 132 -23.27 7.38 -11.85
C GLY A 132 -22.53 8.15 -10.75
N PRO A 133 -22.75 7.80 -9.47
CA PRO A 133 -22.21 8.57 -8.33
C PRO A 133 -20.69 8.59 -8.27
N ALA A 134 -20.02 7.52 -8.71
CA ALA A 134 -18.56 7.39 -8.62
C ALA A 134 -17.77 8.41 -9.46
N ARG A 135 -18.36 8.92 -10.55
CA ARG A 135 -17.70 9.86 -11.46
C ARG A 135 -18.33 11.25 -11.44
N LEU A 136 -19.36 11.46 -10.61
CA LEU A 136 -20.21 12.65 -10.63
C LEU A 136 -19.42 13.96 -10.61
N SER A 137 -18.51 14.17 -9.64
CA SER A 137 -17.72 15.40 -9.54
C SER A 137 -16.89 15.71 -10.78
N ARG A 138 -16.39 14.69 -11.50
CA ARG A 138 -15.63 14.89 -12.74
C ARG A 138 -16.50 15.45 -13.86
N TYR A 139 -17.70 14.89 -14.01
CA TYR A 139 -18.64 15.32 -15.04
C TYR A 139 -19.31 16.65 -14.68
N VAL A 140 -19.54 16.93 -13.39
CA VAL A 140 -19.93 18.28 -12.92
C VAL A 140 -18.84 19.29 -13.25
N GLY A 141 -17.56 18.98 -13.01
CA GLY A 141 -16.44 19.85 -13.40
C GLY A 141 -16.40 20.17 -14.89
N TYR A 142 -16.65 19.18 -15.77
CA TYR A 142 -16.74 19.41 -17.22
C TYR A 142 -17.94 20.27 -17.61
N MET A 143 -19.08 20.10 -16.95
CA MET A 143 -20.29 20.89 -17.20
C MET A 143 -20.08 22.36 -16.83
N GLU A 144 -19.53 22.63 -15.64
CA GLU A 144 -19.29 24.00 -15.17
C GLU A 144 -18.19 24.67 -16.01
N MET A 145 -17.16 23.93 -16.41
CA MET A 145 -16.14 24.41 -17.36
C MET A 145 -16.77 24.84 -18.69
N ALA A 146 -17.60 24.00 -19.31
CA ALA A 146 -18.24 24.30 -20.58
C ALA A 146 -19.20 25.49 -20.48
N THR A 147 -19.93 25.59 -19.36
CA THR A 147 -20.84 26.70 -19.08
C THR A 147 -20.06 28.02 -18.98
N ILE A 148 -18.98 28.05 -18.21
CA ILE A 148 -18.19 29.28 -18.00
C ILE A 148 -17.42 29.69 -19.25
N GLY A 149 -16.87 28.72 -19.98
CA GLY A 149 -16.28 28.97 -21.31
C GLY A 149 -17.30 29.60 -22.27
N ALA A 150 -18.53 29.08 -22.30
CA ALA A 150 -19.60 29.63 -23.12
C ALA A 150 -20.03 31.04 -22.69
N ILE A 151 -20.09 31.33 -21.39
CA ILE A 151 -20.37 32.68 -20.87
C ILE A 151 -19.33 33.68 -21.39
N LEU A 152 -18.04 33.36 -21.25
CA LEU A 152 -16.94 34.26 -21.65
C LEU A 152 -16.93 34.49 -23.16
N VAL A 153 -17.00 33.42 -23.94
CA VAL A 153 -16.97 33.49 -25.41
C VAL A 153 -18.23 34.17 -25.94
N GLY A 154 -19.41 33.88 -25.37
CA GLY A 154 -20.67 34.51 -25.76
C GLY A 154 -20.72 36.00 -25.42
N SER A 155 -20.23 36.38 -24.23
CA SER A 155 -20.18 37.79 -23.80
C SER A 155 -19.28 38.62 -24.70
N TRP A 156 -18.12 38.08 -25.09
CA TRP A 156 -17.21 38.75 -26.03
C TRP A 156 -17.79 38.79 -27.45
N ALA A 157 -18.25 37.63 -27.97
CA ALA A 157 -18.72 37.52 -29.35
C ALA A 157 -19.94 38.39 -29.64
N GLY A 158 -20.89 38.50 -28.69
CA GLY A 158 -22.09 39.32 -28.88
C GLY A 158 -21.79 40.80 -29.14
N GLY A 159 -20.85 41.38 -28.38
CA GLY A 159 -20.43 42.78 -28.55
C GLY A 159 -19.49 42.99 -29.74
N ASP A 160 -18.46 42.14 -29.89
CA ASP A 160 -17.47 42.25 -30.98
C ASP A 160 -18.11 42.07 -32.36
N MET A 161 -19.00 41.09 -32.53
CA MET A 161 -19.72 40.89 -33.79
C MET A 161 -20.59 42.09 -34.13
N PHE A 162 -21.20 42.74 -33.13
CA PHE A 162 -22.03 43.92 -33.34
C PHE A 162 -21.19 45.10 -33.83
N SER A 163 -20.05 45.37 -33.18
CA SER A 163 -19.12 46.43 -33.59
C SER A 163 -18.58 46.23 -35.00
N ARG A 164 -18.15 45.01 -35.37
CA ARG A 164 -17.64 44.72 -36.72
C ARG A 164 -18.68 44.92 -37.82
N TRP A 165 -19.94 44.62 -37.54
CA TRP A 165 -21.02 44.89 -38.50
C TRP A 165 -21.26 46.38 -38.69
N LEU A 166 -21.17 47.18 -37.63
CA LEU A 166 -21.24 48.64 -37.72
C LEU A 166 -20.06 49.21 -38.52
N GLU A 167 -18.83 48.74 -38.26
CA GLU A 167 -17.62 49.13 -39.01
C GLU A 167 -17.71 48.77 -40.50
N ALA A 168 -18.38 47.65 -40.81
CA ALA A 168 -18.67 47.24 -42.19
C ALA A 168 -19.83 48.02 -42.85
N GLY A 169 -20.38 49.05 -42.20
CA GLY A 169 -21.41 49.93 -42.74
C GLY A 169 -22.87 49.46 -42.52
N ALA A 170 -23.12 48.43 -41.70
CA ALA A 170 -24.48 48.00 -41.38
C ALA A 170 -25.15 48.98 -40.38
N THR A 171 -26.47 49.15 -40.49
CA THR A 171 -27.24 49.85 -39.45
C THR A 171 -27.29 49.03 -38.15
N PRO A 172 -27.51 49.65 -36.97
CA PRO A 172 -27.61 48.92 -35.68
C PRO A 172 -28.63 47.76 -35.71
N TRP A 173 -29.76 47.95 -36.40
CA TRP A 173 -30.80 46.93 -36.57
C TRP A 173 -30.38 45.78 -37.50
N GLN A 174 -29.67 46.09 -38.59
CA GLN A 174 -29.09 45.07 -39.48
C GLN A 174 -28.01 44.26 -38.75
N ALA A 175 -27.16 44.91 -37.95
CA ALA A 175 -26.17 44.24 -37.12
C ALA A 175 -26.83 43.25 -36.13
N ALA A 176 -27.87 43.70 -35.41
CA ALA A 176 -28.64 42.85 -34.49
C ALA A 176 -29.32 41.67 -35.20
N THR A 177 -29.88 41.89 -36.40
CA THR A 177 -30.54 40.84 -37.20
C THR A 177 -29.53 39.80 -37.69
N ASN A 178 -28.36 40.23 -38.19
CA ASN A 178 -27.30 39.33 -38.66
C ASN A 178 -26.74 38.46 -37.53
N ILE A 179 -26.62 39.01 -36.31
CA ILE A 179 -26.22 38.25 -35.13
C ILE A 179 -27.31 37.25 -34.76
N SER A 180 -28.58 37.67 -34.71
CA SER A 180 -29.72 36.82 -34.39
C SER A 180 -29.85 35.63 -35.35
N LEU A 181 -29.58 35.83 -36.65
CA LEU A 181 -29.50 34.77 -37.65
C LEU A 181 -28.43 33.72 -37.32
N LYS A 182 -27.21 34.17 -36.97
CA LYS A 182 -26.11 33.28 -36.55
C LYS A 182 -26.46 32.50 -35.28
N LEU A 183 -27.10 33.14 -34.31
CA LEU A 183 -27.60 32.48 -33.10
C LEU A 183 -28.68 31.42 -33.43
N GLY A 184 -29.51 31.67 -34.45
CA GLY A 184 -30.51 30.73 -34.94
C GLY A 184 -29.89 29.45 -35.52
N VAL A 185 -28.89 29.60 -36.39
CA VAL A 185 -28.12 28.47 -36.95
C VAL A 185 -27.48 27.63 -35.85
N LEU A 186 -26.84 28.28 -34.87
CA LEU A 186 -26.23 27.59 -33.73
C LEU A 186 -27.27 26.82 -32.90
N SER A 187 -28.50 27.34 -32.77
CA SER A 187 -29.58 26.67 -32.03
C SER A 187 -30.06 25.39 -32.74
N LEU A 188 -30.14 25.42 -34.07
CA LEU A 188 -30.47 24.25 -34.88
C LEU A 188 -29.39 23.16 -34.77
N VAL A 189 -28.12 23.55 -34.82
CA VAL A 189 -26.99 22.63 -34.65
C VAL A 189 -27.01 21.99 -33.26
N ALA A 190 -27.22 22.78 -32.20
CA ALA A 190 -27.30 22.27 -30.84
C ALA A 190 -28.44 21.27 -30.65
N TRP A 191 -29.62 21.56 -31.22
CA TRP A 191 -30.74 20.63 -31.21
C TRP A 191 -30.44 19.32 -31.96
N GLY A 192 -29.81 19.40 -33.14
CA GLY A 192 -29.40 18.23 -33.91
C GLY A 192 -28.39 17.36 -33.15
N VAL A 193 -27.37 17.97 -32.55
CA VAL A 193 -26.36 17.27 -31.73
C VAL A 193 -27.01 16.63 -30.49
N PHE A 194 -27.99 17.27 -29.87
CA PHE A 194 -28.65 16.75 -28.68
C PHE A 194 -29.51 15.51 -28.97
N GLN A 195 -29.87 15.22 -30.23
CA GLN A 195 -30.60 13.99 -30.56
C GLN A 195 -29.81 12.70 -30.27
N PHE A 196 -28.48 12.78 -30.18
CA PHE A 196 -27.62 11.66 -29.77
C PHE A 196 -27.62 11.40 -28.25
N ALA A 197 -28.36 12.20 -27.46
CA ALA A 197 -28.51 12.00 -26.03
C ALA A 197 -29.49 10.86 -25.70
N ALA A 198 -29.03 9.88 -24.90
CA ALA A 198 -29.85 8.74 -24.48
C ALA A 198 -31.00 9.19 -23.57
N ARG A 199 -32.17 8.55 -23.70
CA ARG A 199 -33.32 8.86 -22.86
C ARG A 199 -33.07 8.45 -21.42
N THR A 200 -33.52 9.26 -20.46
CA THR A 200 -33.40 8.96 -19.03
C THR A 200 -34.77 8.68 -18.40
N PRO A 201 -34.84 7.91 -17.30
CA PRO A 201 -36.13 7.58 -16.68
C PRO A 201 -36.79 8.81 -16.05
N ALA A 202 -38.12 8.85 -16.11
CA ALA A 202 -38.92 9.78 -15.31
C ALA A 202 -38.98 9.26 -13.85
N GLN A 203 -38.64 10.10 -12.88
CA GLN A 203 -38.45 9.69 -11.47
C GLN A 203 -39.61 10.15 -10.56
N GLY A 204 -40.41 11.14 -10.98
CA GLY A 204 -41.47 11.76 -10.17
C GLY A 204 -42.89 11.42 -10.63
N GLY A 205 -43.74 11.04 -9.68
CA GLY A 205 -45.16 10.74 -9.90
C GLY A 205 -46.15 11.87 -9.59
N GLN A 206 -45.71 13.02 -9.05
CA GLN A 206 -46.64 14.06 -8.59
C GLN A 206 -47.34 14.77 -9.76
N PRO A 207 -48.69 14.80 -9.79
CA PRO A 207 -49.45 15.55 -10.80
C PRO A 207 -49.33 17.06 -10.59
N PHE A 208 -49.64 17.82 -11.65
CA PHE A 208 -49.66 19.29 -11.58
C PHE A 208 -50.73 19.78 -10.62
N ARG A 209 -50.40 20.80 -9.80
CA ARG A 209 -51.33 21.52 -8.93
C ARG A 209 -50.99 23.01 -8.95
N TRP A 210 -51.99 23.88 -8.95
CA TRP A 210 -51.77 25.34 -8.92
C TRP A 210 -50.95 25.81 -7.70
N SER A 211 -50.98 25.07 -6.60
CA SER A 211 -50.12 25.32 -5.43
C SER A 211 -48.61 25.21 -5.72
N LEU A 212 -48.20 24.63 -6.86
CA LEU A 212 -46.79 24.53 -7.26
C LEU A 212 -46.15 25.90 -7.52
N TRP A 213 -46.92 26.91 -7.97
CA TRP A 213 -46.40 28.26 -8.21
C TRP A 213 -45.83 28.92 -6.95
N VAL A 214 -46.39 28.62 -5.78
CA VAL A 214 -45.99 29.20 -4.48
C VAL A 214 -45.13 28.23 -3.66
N ARG A 215 -44.90 27.00 -4.17
CA ARG A 215 -44.18 25.94 -3.45
C ARG A 215 -42.69 26.21 -3.27
N HIS A 216 -42.15 27.20 -3.97
CA HIS A 216 -40.76 27.61 -3.86
C HIS A 216 -40.28 27.74 -2.39
N PHE A 217 -41.07 28.37 -1.52
CA PHE A 217 -40.74 28.52 -0.10
C PHE A 217 -40.74 27.20 0.67
N ALA A 218 -41.63 26.27 0.30
CA ALA A 218 -41.68 24.94 0.89
C ALA A 218 -40.49 24.07 0.45
N ASP A 219 -40.08 24.18 -0.83
CA ASP A 219 -38.89 23.47 -1.34
C ASP A 219 -37.60 24.02 -0.69
N ILE A 220 -37.48 25.34 -0.46
CA ILE A 220 -36.40 25.91 0.36
C ILE A 220 -36.46 25.40 1.81
N ALA A 221 -37.64 25.36 2.42
CA ALA A 221 -37.80 24.87 3.80
C ALA A 221 -37.39 23.39 3.93
N GLU A 222 -37.64 22.57 2.91
CA GLU A 222 -37.19 21.19 2.83
C GLU A 222 -35.65 21.10 2.78
N VAL A 223 -35.02 21.93 1.93
CA VAL A 223 -33.56 22.06 1.85
C VAL A 223 -32.97 22.51 3.21
N TRP A 224 -33.59 23.48 3.87
CA TRP A 224 -33.18 23.99 5.19
C TRP A 224 -33.23 22.88 6.26
N ARG A 225 -34.28 22.07 6.28
CA ARG A 225 -34.46 20.97 7.26
C ARG A 225 -33.33 19.94 7.17
N GLU A 226 -32.82 19.68 5.97
CA GLU A 226 -31.66 18.81 5.76
C GLU A 226 -30.34 19.58 5.92
N LYS A 227 -29.84 19.67 7.16
CA LYS A 227 -28.62 20.43 7.50
C LYS A 227 -27.43 20.24 6.54
N PRO A 228 -27.04 19.01 6.10
CA PRO A 228 -25.93 18.86 5.15
C PRO A 228 -26.21 19.51 3.80
N LEU A 229 -27.46 19.42 3.32
CA LEU A 229 -27.88 19.97 2.04
C LEU A 229 -27.94 21.50 2.13
N TRP A 230 -28.55 22.06 3.18
CA TRP A 230 -28.54 23.50 3.46
C TRP A 230 -27.14 24.10 3.52
N ARG A 231 -26.20 23.47 4.22
CA ARG A 231 -24.81 23.92 4.33
C ARG A 231 -24.11 23.98 2.97
N SER A 232 -24.34 23.00 2.11
CA SER A 232 -23.78 23.01 0.75
C SER A 232 -24.39 24.11 -0.11
N VAL A 233 -25.69 24.36 0.01
CA VAL A 233 -26.38 25.45 -0.68
C VAL A 233 -25.84 26.81 -0.23
N MET A 234 -25.69 27.03 1.07
CA MET A 234 -25.07 28.26 1.60
C MET A 234 -23.67 28.48 1.02
N GLY A 235 -22.86 27.42 0.92
CA GLY A 235 -21.53 27.50 0.29
C GLY A 235 -21.62 27.97 -1.17
N ILE A 236 -22.49 27.36 -1.97
CA ILE A 236 -22.68 27.73 -3.38
C ILE A 236 -23.13 29.20 -3.49
N CYS A 237 -24.17 29.59 -2.75
CA CYS A 237 -24.69 30.96 -2.76
C CYS A 237 -23.65 31.99 -2.32
N PHE A 238 -22.87 31.68 -1.28
CA PHE A 238 -21.76 32.53 -0.84
C PHE A 238 -20.76 32.76 -1.99
N PHE A 239 -20.38 31.67 -2.66
CA PHE A 239 -19.39 31.73 -3.73
C PHE A 239 -19.87 32.54 -4.94
N TYR A 240 -21.09 32.27 -5.44
CA TYR A 240 -21.65 33.06 -6.54
C TYR A 240 -21.93 34.51 -6.14
N GLY A 241 -22.24 34.77 -4.86
CA GLY A 241 -22.29 36.12 -4.31
C GLY A 241 -20.93 36.84 -4.45
N ILE A 242 -19.83 36.20 -4.07
CA ILE A 242 -18.47 36.75 -4.28
C ILE A 242 -18.20 37.00 -5.77
N GLY A 243 -18.55 36.05 -6.65
CA GLY A 243 -18.40 36.21 -8.10
C GLY A 243 -19.22 37.38 -8.67
N GLY A 244 -20.45 37.56 -8.20
CA GLY A 244 -21.31 38.70 -8.54
C GLY A 244 -20.74 40.03 -8.04
N TYR A 245 -20.19 40.07 -6.82
CA TYR A 245 -19.51 41.24 -6.28
C TYR A 245 -18.28 41.60 -7.13
N ILE A 246 -17.41 40.63 -7.41
CA ILE A 246 -16.21 40.85 -8.24
C ILE A 246 -16.61 41.36 -9.63
N SER A 247 -17.69 40.82 -10.21
CA SER A 247 -18.21 41.28 -11.51
C SER A 247 -18.62 42.75 -11.49
N ALA A 248 -19.11 43.27 -10.37
CA ALA A 248 -19.42 44.68 -10.17
C ALA A 248 -18.18 45.53 -9.83
N LEU A 249 -17.18 44.94 -9.17
CA LEU A 249 -15.92 45.59 -8.79
C LEU A 249 -14.96 45.80 -9.98
N VAL A 250 -14.93 44.89 -10.96
CA VAL A 250 -14.03 44.99 -12.13
C VAL A 250 -14.18 46.33 -12.89
N PRO A 251 -15.40 46.82 -13.20
CA PRO A 251 -15.59 48.15 -13.76
C PRO A 251 -14.97 49.29 -12.93
N GLN A 252 -15.10 49.24 -11.59
CA GLN A 252 -14.51 50.24 -10.69
C GLN A 252 -12.98 50.25 -10.80
N ILE A 253 -12.35 49.07 -10.77
CA ILE A 253 -10.89 48.92 -10.90
C ILE A 253 -10.40 49.50 -12.24
N ALA A 254 -11.13 49.21 -13.32
CA ALA A 254 -10.80 49.71 -14.66
C ALA A 254 -10.92 51.24 -14.77
N GLN A 255 -11.87 51.85 -14.06
CA GLN A 255 -12.03 53.32 -14.01
C GLN A 255 -10.95 54.01 -13.17
N GLU A 256 -10.58 53.43 -12.02
CA GLU A 256 -9.56 54.00 -11.13
C GLU A 256 -8.16 54.04 -11.79
N HIS A 257 -7.88 53.13 -12.74
CA HIS A 257 -6.54 52.96 -13.33
C HIS A 257 -6.39 53.52 -14.76
N GLN A 258 -7.46 53.93 -15.44
CA GLN A 258 -7.38 54.58 -16.75
C GLN A 258 -8.25 55.83 -16.80
N HIS A 259 -7.63 56.98 -17.08
CA HIS A 259 -8.29 58.30 -17.13
C HIS A 259 -9.08 58.57 -18.42
N SER A 260 -9.21 57.60 -19.34
CA SER A 260 -9.91 57.75 -20.63
C SER A 260 -10.97 56.67 -20.86
N GLY A 261 -12.24 57.07 -20.94
CA GLY A 261 -13.41 56.17 -20.99
C GLY A 261 -13.53 55.24 -22.20
N ALA A 262 -12.69 55.39 -23.24
CA ALA A 262 -12.74 54.57 -24.45
C ALA A 262 -12.08 53.19 -24.28
N GLN A 263 -11.11 53.03 -23.37
CA GLN A 263 -10.39 51.76 -23.16
C GLN A 263 -10.87 50.95 -21.95
N THR A 264 -11.66 51.55 -21.05
CA THR A 264 -12.19 50.92 -19.83
C THR A 264 -12.95 49.62 -20.09
N GLY A 265 -13.73 49.56 -21.18
CA GLY A 265 -14.51 48.36 -21.54
C GLY A 265 -13.64 47.18 -21.98
N ALA A 266 -12.54 47.43 -22.70
CA ALA A 266 -11.61 46.39 -23.13
C ALA A 266 -10.84 45.80 -21.93
N VAL A 267 -10.43 46.64 -20.99
CA VAL A 267 -9.77 46.24 -19.74
C VAL A 267 -10.68 45.38 -18.87
N GLN A 268 -11.95 45.79 -18.70
CA GLN A 268 -12.97 45.00 -18.01
C GLN A 268 -13.13 43.61 -18.64
N GLY A 269 -13.26 43.55 -19.97
CA GLY A 269 -13.39 42.29 -20.70
C GLY A 269 -12.19 41.37 -20.50
N LEU A 270 -10.98 41.94 -20.51
CA LEU A 270 -9.74 41.20 -20.30
C LEU A 270 -9.64 40.62 -18.87
N MET A 271 -9.93 41.42 -17.84
CA MET A 271 -9.92 40.94 -16.45
C MET A 271 -10.92 39.81 -16.22
N MET A 272 -12.13 39.93 -16.79
CA MET A 272 -13.15 38.87 -16.72
C MET A 272 -12.72 37.59 -17.43
N LEU A 273 -12.02 37.71 -18.56
CA LEU A 273 -11.46 36.57 -19.29
C LEU A 273 -10.39 35.83 -18.46
N VAL A 274 -9.52 36.57 -17.76
CA VAL A 274 -8.49 35.99 -16.88
C VAL A 274 -9.10 35.24 -15.69
N ILE A 275 -10.08 35.85 -15.01
CA ILE A 275 -10.84 35.20 -13.92
C ILE A 275 -11.53 33.94 -14.44
N GLY A 276 -12.15 34.04 -15.62
CA GLY A 276 -12.82 32.94 -16.29
C GLY A 276 -11.89 31.79 -16.66
N PHE A 277 -10.68 32.09 -17.16
CA PHE A 277 -9.64 31.11 -17.43
C PHE A 277 -9.19 30.37 -16.17
N GLY A 278 -8.96 31.10 -15.08
CA GLY A 278 -8.69 30.51 -13.76
C GLY A 278 -9.81 29.56 -13.34
N THR A 279 -11.06 29.98 -13.51
CA THR A 279 -12.25 29.19 -13.15
C THR A 279 -12.36 27.88 -13.95
N ILE A 280 -12.07 27.91 -15.25
CA ILE A 280 -11.99 26.72 -16.11
C ILE A 280 -10.95 25.73 -15.57
N LEU A 281 -9.75 26.21 -15.23
CA LEU A 281 -8.69 25.37 -14.67
C LEU A 281 -9.06 24.80 -13.30
N GLY A 282 -9.73 25.59 -12.45
CA GLY A 282 -10.24 25.17 -11.14
C GLY A 282 -11.27 24.04 -11.26
N ASN A 283 -12.25 24.19 -12.14
CA ASN A 283 -13.32 23.20 -12.37
C ASN A 283 -12.75 21.86 -12.88
N LEU A 284 -11.81 21.93 -13.83
CA LEU A 284 -11.09 20.77 -14.34
C LEU A 284 -10.28 20.08 -13.24
N SER A 285 -9.55 20.86 -12.44
CA SER A 285 -8.71 20.35 -11.35
C SER A 285 -9.55 19.68 -10.26
N ALA A 286 -10.67 20.28 -9.85
CA ALA A 286 -11.60 19.68 -8.90
C ALA A 286 -12.15 18.34 -9.41
N GLY A 287 -12.51 18.26 -10.70
CA GLY A 287 -12.94 17.04 -11.34
C GLY A 287 -11.84 15.96 -11.43
N LEU A 288 -10.58 16.37 -11.60
CA LEU A 288 -9.42 15.48 -11.65
C LEU A 288 -8.97 15.01 -10.26
N PHE A 289 -9.13 15.82 -9.22
CA PHE A 289 -8.83 15.43 -7.84
C PHE A 289 -9.92 14.52 -7.26
N SER A 290 -11.16 14.66 -7.74
CA SER A 290 -12.31 13.84 -7.33
C SER A 290 -12.41 12.48 -8.06
N ARG A 291 -11.27 11.81 -8.32
CA ARG A 291 -11.22 10.52 -9.06
C ARG A 291 -11.95 9.37 -8.38
N ARG A 292 -12.24 9.49 -7.08
CA ARG A 292 -12.73 8.39 -6.22
C ARG A 292 -14.13 8.66 -5.65
N GLY A 293 -14.86 9.61 -6.23
CA GLY A 293 -16.16 10.07 -5.75
C GLY A 293 -16.10 11.55 -5.35
N ILE A 294 -17.05 11.98 -4.52
CA ILE A 294 -17.17 13.38 -4.12
C ILE A 294 -16.18 13.71 -3.00
N GLU A 295 -15.19 14.54 -3.30
CA GLU A 295 -14.18 15.01 -2.34
C GLU A 295 -14.61 16.35 -1.72
N MET A 296 -15.54 16.29 -0.77
CA MET A 296 -16.04 17.48 -0.06
C MET A 296 -14.96 18.31 0.65
N GLY A 297 -13.82 17.69 0.98
CA GLY A 297 -12.66 18.38 1.55
C GLY A 297 -11.99 19.39 0.60
N LEU A 298 -12.28 19.35 -0.71
CA LEU A 298 -11.83 20.38 -1.65
C LEU A 298 -12.47 21.74 -1.41
N ALA A 299 -13.70 21.79 -0.87
CA ALA A 299 -14.39 23.07 -0.66
C ALA A 299 -13.68 23.97 0.36
N PRO A 300 -13.34 23.52 1.57
CA PRO A 300 -12.55 24.32 2.50
C PRO A 300 -11.15 24.69 1.97
N ILE A 301 -10.52 23.81 1.17
CA ILE A 301 -9.23 24.11 0.52
C ILE A 301 -9.39 25.24 -0.50
N GLY A 302 -10.41 25.19 -1.34
CA GLY A 302 -10.75 26.26 -2.28
C GLY A 302 -11.08 27.57 -1.56
N GLY A 303 -11.76 27.51 -0.41
CA GLY A 303 -12.07 28.68 0.41
C GLY A 303 -10.83 29.34 1.02
N LEU A 304 -9.88 28.56 1.54
CA LEU A 304 -8.59 29.07 2.02
C LEU A 304 -7.78 29.72 0.89
N LEU A 305 -7.78 29.10 -0.29
CA LEU A 305 -7.06 29.60 -1.46
C LEU A 305 -7.70 30.90 -1.97
N LEU A 306 -9.03 30.95 -2.03
CA LEU A 306 -9.79 32.17 -2.37
C LEU A 306 -9.47 33.29 -1.37
N GLY A 307 -9.59 33.02 -0.06
CA GLY A 307 -9.30 34.01 0.98
C GLY A 307 -7.87 34.55 0.89
N GLY A 308 -6.88 33.68 0.65
CA GLY A 308 -5.49 34.09 0.41
C GLY A 308 -5.32 34.94 -0.84
N THR A 309 -6.00 34.60 -1.95
CA THR A 309 -5.93 35.40 -3.19
C THR A 309 -6.60 36.75 -3.05
N LEU A 310 -7.75 36.85 -2.37
CA LEU A 310 -8.42 38.12 -2.09
C LEU A 310 -7.59 39.00 -1.15
N ALA A 311 -6.97 38.42 -0.12
CA ALA A 311 -6.07 39.14 0.79
C ALA A 311 -4.88 39.72 0.03
N ALA A 312 -4.27 38.93 -0.86
CA ALA A 312 -3.15 39.40 -1.68
C ALA A 312 -3.58 40.45 -2.72
N LEU A 313 -4.80 40.34 -3.28
CA LEU A 313 -5.36 41.36 -4.18
C LEU A 313 -5.58 42.71 -3.49
N SER A 314 -5.78 42.74 -2.17
CA SER A 314 -5.95 44.00 -1.43
C SER A 314 -4.71 44.90 -1.43
N ILE A 315 -3.53 44.31 -1.66
CA ILE A 315 -2.24 45.00 -1.67
C ILE A 315 -1.53 44.94 -3.03
N ALA A 316 -2.05 44.16 -3.99
CA ALA A 316 -1.42 43.98 -5.29
C ALA A 316 -1.74 45.17 -6.21
N THR A 317 -0.71 45.72 -6.87
CA THR A 317 -0.86 46.79 -7.85
C THR A 317 -1.25 46.22 -9.22
N PRO A 318 -2.28 46.76 -9.87
CA PRO A 318 -2.60 46.42 -11.26
C PRO A 318 -1.45 46.75 -12.22
N PRO A 319 -1.31 46.02 -13.34
CA PRO A 319 -0.28 46.30 -14.34
C PRO A 319 -0.49 47.69 -14.99
N ALA A 320 0.60 48.34 -15.36
CA ALA A 320 0.57 49.64 -16.03
C ALA A 320 -0.10 49.59 -17.41
N SER A 321 0.00 48.45 -18.10
CA SER A 321 -0.66 48.20 -19.38
C SER A 321 -1.50 46.92 -19.35
N PHE A 322 -2.74 47.01 -19.82
CA PHE A 322 -3.66 45.89 -19.92
C PHE A 322 -3.71 45.40 -21.38
N SER A 323 -2.70 44.63 -21.78
CA SER A 323 -2.60 44.03 -23.11
C SER A 323 -2.34 42.54 -23.05
N VAL A 324 -3.14 41.74 -23.76
CA VAL A 324 -2.99 40.28 -23.87
C VAL A 324 -1.63 39.89 -24.47
N THR A 325 -1.07 40.72 -25.35
CA THR A 325 0.23 40.48 -25.99
C THR A 325 1.42 40.98 -25.16
N GLY A 326 1.17 41.72 -24.09
CA GLY A 326 2.21 42.28 -23.23
C GLY A 326 2.75 41.26 -22.22
N VAL A 327 4.08 41.13 -22.14
CA VAL A 327 4.74 40.27 -21.15
C VAL A 327 4.48 40.78 -19.71
N GLU A 328 4.43 42.09 -19.52
CA GLU A 328 4.14 42.73 -18.21
C GLU A 328 2.77 42.34 -17.65
N PHE A 329 1.78 42.17 -18.51
CA PHE A 329 0.44 41.75 -18.11
C PHE A 329 0.47 40.34 -17.50
N TRP A 330 1.08 39.37 -18.20
CA TRP A 330 1.13 37.98 -17.74
C TRP A 330 2.10 37.73 -16.57
N THR A 331 3.09 38.61 -16.39
CA THR A 331 4.05 38.54 -15.28
C THR A 331 3.58 39.33 -14.04
N SER A 332 2.50 40.10 -14.16
CA SER A 332 1.92 40.86 -13.05
C SER A 332 1.37 39.94 -11.95
N PRO A 333 1.77 40.14 -10.67
CA PRO A 333 1.19 39.44 -9.54
C PRO A 333 -0.34 39.60 -9.46
N PHE A 334 -0.88 40.77 -9.83
CA PHE A 334 -2.31 41.03 -9.82
C PHE A 334 -3.07 40.09 -10.77
N VAL A 335 -2.56 39.92 -11.99
CA VAL A 335 -3.17 39.02 -13.00
C VAL A 335 -3.09 37.57 -12.53
N ALA A 336 -1.95 37.14 -11.98
CA ALA A 336 -1.80 35.79 -11.41
C ALA A 336 -2.79 35.54 -10.25
N LEU A 337 -3.04 36.55 -9.41
CA LEU A 337 -4.01 36.47 -8.32
C LEU A 337 -5.46 36.44 -8.81
N LEU A 338 -5.80 37.14 -9.90
CA LEU A 338 -7.11 37.01 -10.55
C LEU A 338 -7.34 35.59 -11.11
N VAL A 339 -6.31 35.00 -11.74
CA VAL A 339 -6.35 33.59 -12.14
C VAL A 339 -6.51 32.69 -10.91
N GLY A 340 -5.80 32.98 -9.82
CA GLY A 340 -5.90 32.24 -8.55
C GLY A 340 -7.27 32.30 -7.91
N ALA A 341 -7.90 33.48 -7.89
CA ALA A 341 -9.27 33.66 -7.39
C ALA A 341 -10.27 32.86 -8.25
N GLY A 342 -10.13 32.94 -9.58
CA GLY A 342 -10.87 32.08 -10.51
C GLY A 342 -10.64 30.60 -10.24
N PHE A 343 -9.40 30.14 -10.11
CA PHE A 343 -9.05 28.74 -9.85
C PHE A 343 -9.66 28.21 -8.55
N SER A 344 -9.66 29.04 -7.51
CA SER A 344 -10.25 28.71 -6.21
C SER A 344 -11.76 28.42 -6.31
N SER A 345 -12.45 29.08 -7.24
CA SER A 345 -13.88 28.88 -7.47
C SER A 345 -14.26 27.46 -7.82
N GLY A 346 -13.52 26.85 -8.73
CA GLY A 346 -13.85 25.52 -9.20
C GLY A 346 -13.55 24.43 -8.17
N LEU A 347 -12.48 24.61 -7.38
CA LEU A 347 -12.20 23.74 -6.23
C LEU A 347 -13.31 23.81 -5.17
N PHE A 348 -13.95 24.97 -5.03
CA PHE A 348 -15.03 25.19 -4.07
C PHE A 348 -16.39 24.66 -4.55
N LEU A 349 -16.80 25.01 -5.77
CA LEU A 349 -18.16 24.76 -6.28
C LEU A 349 -18.42 23.31 -6.71
N VAL A 350 -17.48 22.69 -7.44
CA VAL A 350 -17.64 21.34 -8.00
C VAL A 350 -18.01 20.28 -6.95
N PRO A 351 -17.31 20.17 -5.79
CA PRO A 351 -17.67 19.18 -4.78
C PRO A 351 -19.06 19.43 -4.17
N LEU A 352 -19.45 20.70 -3.96
CA LEU A 352 -20.75 21.05 -3.38
C LEU A 352 -21.90 20.73 -4.32
N TYR A 353 -21.77 21.06 -5.61
CA TYR A 353 -22.78 20.72 -6.61
C TYR A 353 -22.95 19.21 -6.78
N ALA A 354 -21.83 18.47 -6.86
CA ALA A 354 -21.88 17.02 -6.92
C ALA A 354 -22.58 16.44 -5.68
N PHE A 355 -22.29 16.98 -4.49
CA PHE A 355 -22.87 16.52 -3.24
C PHE A 355 -24.39 16.72 -3.20
N ILE A 356 -24.88 17.91 -3.59
CA ILE A 356 -26.32 18.20 -3.63
C ILE A 356 -27.02 17.25 -4.63
N GLN A 357 -26.44 17.05 -5.81
CA GLN A 357 -27.03 16.16 -6.83
C GLN A 357 -27.17 14.71 -6.34
N GLN A 358 -26.16 14.21 -5.62
CA GLN A 358 -26.21 12.87 -5.03
C GLN A 358 -27.16 12.80 -3.83
N ARG A 359 -27.17 13.82 -2.96
CA ARG A 359 -27.92 13.81 -1.70
C ARG A 359 -29.42 14.08 -1.87
N ALA A 360 -29.81 14.87 -2.87
CA ALA A 360 -31.21 15.22 -3.10
C ALA A 360 -32.12 14.01 -3.35
N GLY A 361 -31.57 12.88 -3.82
CA GLY A 361 -32.34 11.68 -4.17
C GLY A 361 -33.08 11.82 -5.51
N ASP A 362 -33.47 10.71 -6.13
CA ASP A 362 -33.91 10.70 -7.52
C ASP A 362 -35.26 11.41 -7.77
N GLN A 363 -36.18 11.40 -6.81
CA GLN A 363 -37.56 11.90 -6.96
C GLN A 363 -37.75 13.41 -6.76
N ARG A 364 -36.77 14.09 -6.16
CA ARG A 364 -36.86 15.52 -5.80
C ARG A 364 -35.64 16.32 -6.23
N ARG A 365 -34.74 15.72 -7.03
CA ARG A 365 -33.47 16.34 -7.46
C ARG A 365 -33.73 17.64 -8.22
N GLY A 366 -34.67 17.63 -9.16
CA GLY A 366 -35.04 18.78 -9.98
C GLY A 366 -35.54 19.94 -9.14
N ARG A 367 -36.47 19.69 -8.21
CA ARG A 367 -36.98 20.72 -7.29
C ARG A 367 -35.92 21.28 -6.35
N VAL A 368 -35.07 20.43 -5.77
CA VAL A 368 -33.94 20.89 -4.95
C VAL A 368 -33.00 21.78 -5.75
N LEU A 369 -32.58 21.36 -6.95
CA LEU A 369 -31.68 22.14 -7.81
C LEU A 369 -32.30 23.46 -8.30
N ALA A 370 -33.62 23.50 -8.50
CA ALA A 370 -34.35 24.73 -8.79
C ALA A 370 -34.31 25.70 -7.59
N GLY A 371 -34.55 25.20 -6.37
CA GLY A 371 -34.42 25.99 -5.14
C GLY A 371 -33.01 26.56 -4.94
N VAL A 372 -31.96 25.76 -5.24
CA VAL A 372 -30.56 26.24 -5.23
C VAL A 372 -30.35 27.37 -6.22
N SER A 373 -30.86 27.22 -7.46
CA SER A 373 -30.68 28.23 -8.51
C SER A 373 -31.38 29.55 -8.17
N LEU A 374 -32.50 29.52 -7.43
CA LEU A 374 -33.10 30.75 -6.93
C LEU A 374 -32.25 31.41 -5.85
N LEU A 375 -31.83 30.65 -4.83
CA LEU A 375 -31.02 31.18 -3.74
C LEU A 375 -29.70 31.78 -4.23
N ASP A 376 -29.10 31.18 -5.26
CA ASP A 376 -27.96 31.70 -6.00
C ASP A 376 -28.26 33.08 -6.62
N SER A 377 -29.37 33.17 -7.36
CA SER A 377 -29.81 34.43 -7.98
C SER A 377 -30.06 35.55 -6.96
N LEU A 378 -30.67 35.21 -5.82
CA LEU A 378 -30.89 36.15 -4.72
C LEU A 378 -29.58 36.56 -4.03
N ALA A 379 -28.63 35.64 -3.87
CA ALA A 379 -27.31 35.95 -3.33
C ALA A 379 -26.52 36.89 -4.25
N GLY A 380 -26.61 36.72 -5.58
CA GLY A 380 -26.05 37.64 -6.56
C GLY A 380 -26.65 39.05 -6.47
N LEU A 381 -27.97 39.17 -6.32
CA LEU A 381 -28.63 40.45 -6.08
C LEU A 381 -28.18 41.09 -4.75
N GLY A 382 -28.09 40.30 -3.68
CA GLY A 382 -27.58 40.76 -2.39
C GLY A 382 -26.13 41.26 -2.47
N ALA A 383 -25.28 40.57 -3.23
CA ALA A 383 -23.89 40.98 -3.47
C ALA A 383 -23.80 42.29 -4.27
N ALA A 384 -24.64 42.46 -5.30
CA ALA A 384 -24.73 43.73 -6.03
C ALA A 384 -25.23 44.88 -5.14
N GLY A 385 -26.17 44.61 -4.22
CA GLY A 385 -26.61 45.54 -3.19
C GLY A 385 -25.47 45.93 -2.23
N LEU A 386 -24.71 44.93 -1.75
CA LEU A 386 -23.54 45.17 -0.90
C LEU A 386 -22.49 46.02 -1.61
N TYR A 387 -22.18 45.73 -2.89
CA TYR A 387 -21.29 46.55 -3.70
C TYR A 387 -21.75 48.01 -3.75
N LYS A 388 -23.04 48.27 -4.02
CA LYS A 388 -23.59 49.64 -4.01
C LYS A 388 -23.38 50.35 -2.67
N VAL A 389 -23.59 49.66 -1.54
CA VAL A 389 -23.39 50.23 -0.20
C VAL A 389 -21.90 50.54 0.07
N LEU A 390 -20.98 49.72 -0.41
CA LEU A 390 -19.56 49.89 -0.14
C LEU A 390 -18.87 50.87 -1.12
N ALA A 391 -19.33 50.95 -2.37
CA ALA A 391 -18.65 51.66 -3.45
C ALA A 391 -19.25 53.03 -3.84
N THR A 392 -20.50 53.35 -3.51
CA THR A 392 -21.18 54.57 -4.01
C THR A 392 -21.07 55.76 -3.04
N ASP A 393 -21.08 56.99 -3.60
CA ASP A 393 -20.98 58.27 -2.88
C ASP A 393 -22.04 58.53 -1.79
N SER A 394 -23.17 57.83 -1.86
CA SER A 394 -24.28 57.95 -0.89
C SER A 394 -24.09 57.10 0.38
N ALA A 395 -22.95 56.42 0.54
CA ALA A 395 -22.69 55.50 1.65
C ALA A 395 -21.24 55.59 2.20
N LEU A 396 -20.39 54.56 2.01
CA LEU A 396 -19.12 54.38 2.73
C LEU A 396 -17.83 54.68 1.93
N GLN A 397 -17.91 54.81 0.59
CA GLN A 397 -16.77 55.11 -0.31
C GLN A 397 -15.46 54.33 0.00
N LEU A 398 -15.56 53.01 0.19
CA LEU A 398 -14.38 52.21 0.51
C LEU A 398 -13.50 52.00 -0.73
N SER A 399 -12.18 52.16 -0.56
CA SER A 399 -11.20 51.87 -1.61
C SER A 399 -11.28 50.40 -2.05
N THR A 400 -10.94 50.14 -3.33
CA THR A 400 -10.87 48.79 -3.90
C THR A 400 -10.10 47.80 -3.01
N GLY A 401 -8.95 48.21 -2.48
CA GLY A 401 -8.15 47.37 -1.56
C GLY A 401 -8.93 47.01 -0.28
N THR A 402 -9.64 47.97 0.31
CA THR A 402 -10.46 47.74 1.51
C THR A 402 -11.64 46.81 1.21
N GLN A 403 -12.25 46.93 0.02
CA GLN A 403 -13.31 46.01 -0.41
C GLN A 403 -12.79 44.57 -0.52
N PHE A 404 -11.58 44.35 -1.05
CA PHE A 404 -10.96 43.01 -1.03
C PHE A 404 -10.69 42.47 0.38
N ILE A 405 -10.35 43.33 1.36
CA ILE A 405 -10.22 42.93 2.77
C ILE A 405 -11.57 42.47 3.34
N VAL A 406 -12.66 43.21 3.07
CA VAL A 406 -14.01 42.81 3.49
C VAL A 406 -14.38 41.43 2.91
N LEU A 407 -14.15 41.22 1.61
CA LEU A 407 -14.38 39.93 0.97
C LEU A 407 -13.50 38.81 1.55
N THR A 408 -12.26 39.12 1.93
CA THR A 408 -11.34 38.19 2.59
C THR A 408 -11.89 37.75 3.94
N VAL A 409 -12.32 38.68 4.80
CA VAL A 409 -12.87 38.38 6.13
C VAL A 409 -14.12 37.49 6.00
N LEU A 410 -15.03 37.84 5.09
CA LEU A 410 -16.23 37.04 4.82
C LEU A 410 -15.87 35.63 4.31
N THR A 411 -14.88 35.52 3.42
CA THR A 411 -14.42 34.24 2.87
C THR A 411 -13.75 33.38 3.93
N LEU A 412 -12.92 33.95 4.80
CA LEU A 412 -12.29 33.23 5.91
C LEU A 412 -13.30 32.80 6.97
N ALA A 413 -14.32 33.62 7.26
CA ALA A 413 -15.41 33.24 8.15
C ALA A 413 -16.20 32.04 7.61
N MET A 414 -16.58 32.08 6.33
CA MET A 414 -17.28 30.97 5.68
C MET A 414 -16.40 29.72 5.57
N THR A 415 -15.11 29.88 5.32
CA THR A 415 -14.14 28.79 5.29
C THR A 415 -13.95 28.17 6.67
N GLY A 416 -13.91 28.99 7.74
CA GLY A 416 -13.90 28.53 9.13
C GLY A 416 -15.14 27.72 9.48
N TYR A 417 -16.32 28.18 9.05
CA TYR A 417 -17.58 27.42 9.18
C TYR A 417 -17.54 26.08 8.42
N ALA A 418 -16.98 26.07 7.20
CA ALA A 418 -16.81 24.85 6.42
C ALA A 418 -15.82 23.86 7.07
N LEU A 419 -14.68 24.35 7.58
CA LEU A 419 -13.70 23.54 8.32
C LEU A 419 -14.27 22.97 9.62
N TRP A 420 -15.14 23.72 10.31
CA TRP A 420 -15.81 23.27 11.52
C TRP A 420 -16.76 22.09 11.25
N HIS A 421 -17.44 22.09 10.10
CA HIS A 421 -18.40 21.05 9.74
C HIS A 421 -17.86 19.90 8.88
N LEU A 422 -16.75 20.11 8.17
CA LEU A 422 -16.10 19.12 7.31
C LEU A 422 -14.64 18.81 7.72
N PRO A 423 -14.27 18.75 9.02
CA PRO A 423 -12.88 18.64 9.42
C PRO A 423 -12.28 17.29 8.97
N HIS A 424 -13.05 16.21 9.10
CA HIS A 424 -12.63 14.86 8.69
C HIS A 424 -12.40 14.73 7.20
N GLN A 425 -13.34 15.25 6.41
CA GLN A 425 -13.29 15.16 4.95
C GLN A 425 -12.12 16.00 4.41
N THR A 426 -11.90 17.20 4.96
CA THR A 426 -10.74 18.04 4.62
C THR A 426 -9.42 17.33 4.90
N VAL A 427 -9.25 16.77 6.09
CA VAL A 427 -8.02 16.03 6.44
C VAL A 427 -7.81 14.84 5.51
N CYS A 428 -8.86 14.07 5.19
CA CYS A 428 -8.77 12.96 4.25
C CYS A 428 -8.35 13.41 2.84
N THR A 429 -8.93 14.50 2.33
CA THR A 429 -8.58 15.04 1.01
C THR A 429 -7.12 15.52 0.98
N VAL A 430 -6.65 16.21 2.03
CA VAL A 430 -5.24 16.62 2.18
C VAL A 430 -4.33 15.39 2.17
N MET A 431 -4.62 14.37 2.98
CA MET A 431 -3.84 13.13 3.03
C MET A 431 -3.79 12.41 1.68
N ARG A 432 -4.87 12.45 0.89
CA ARG A 432 -4.93 11.84 -0.44
C ARG A 432 -4.15 12.63 -1.49
N PHE A 433 -4.06 13.95 -1.35
CA PHE A 433 -3.29 14.81 -2.25
C PHE A 433 -1.78 14.70 -1.98
N PHE A 434 -1.38 14.79 -0.71
CA PHE A 434 0.03 14.77 -0.32
C PHE A 434 0.60 13.35 -0.10
N GLY A 435 -0.25 12.37 0.22
CA GLY A 435 0.15 10.99 0.49
C GLY A 435 1.01 10.34 -0.61
N PRO A 436 0.68 10.48 -1.91
CA PRO A 436 1.47 9.91 -3.00
C PRO A 436 2.92 10.39 -3.10
N PHE A 437 3.24 11.59 -2.58
CA PHE A 437 4.61 12.10 -2.55
C PHE A 437 5.50 11.30 -1.58
N PHE A 438 4.90 10.74 -0.53
CA PHE A 438 5.60 9.97 0.51
C PHE A 438 5.43 8.46 0.33
N TYR A 439 4.25 8.02 -0.15
CA TYR A 439 3.85 6.62 -0.19
C TYR A 439 3.23 6.24 -1.55
N ARG A 440 3.80 5.22 -2.19
CA ARG A 440 3.16 4.54 -3.33
C ARG A 440 2.30 3.39 -2.81
N VAL A 441 1.04 3.71 -2.52
CA VAL A 441 0.06 2.76 -1.97
C VAL A 441 -0.59 1.95 -3.10
N LYS A 442 -0.30 0.64 -3.15
CA LYS A 442 -1.00 -0.34 -3.97
C LYS A 442 -2.12 -0.96 -3.14
N VAL A 443 -3.34 -1.02 -3.67
CA VAL A 443 -4.52 -1.53 -2.95
C VAL A 443 -5.09 -2.74 -3.70
N ARG A 444 -5.45 -3.80 -2.96
CA ARG A 444 -6.22 -4.95 -3.48
C ARG A 444 -7.45 -5.21 -2.59
N GLY A 445 -8.50 -5.79 -3.16
CA GLY A 445 -9.73 -6.14 -2.42
C GLY A 445 -10.57 -4.95 -2.02
N ARG A 446 -10.45 -3.80 -2.71
CA ARG A 446 -11.17 -2.57 -2.36
C ARG A 446 -12.69 -2.74 -2.45
N GLU A 447 -13.12 -3.62 -3.33
CA GLU A 447 -14.49 -4.10 -3.52
C GLU A 447 -15.07 -4.84 -2.32
N ASN A 448 -14.23 -5.38 -1.44
CA ASN A 448 -14.67 -6.07 -0.21
C ASN A 448 -15.12 -5.11 0.88
N VAL A 449 -14.87 -3.80 0.74
CA VAL A 449 -15.31 -2.79 1.70
C VAL A 449 -16.75 -2.37 1.36
N PRO A 450 -17.74 -2.69 2.21
CA PRO A 450 -19.14 -2.44 1.92
C PRO A 450 -19.50 -0.94 2.03
N GLY A 451 -20.58 -0.56 1.35
CA GLY A 451 -21.18 0.77 1.46
C GLY A 451 -21.96 1.00 2.76
N THR A 452 -22.22 -0.06 3.54
CA THR A 452 -22.88 -0.05 4.84
C THR A 452 -21.87 -0.09 5.99
N GLY A 453 -22.35 -0.11 7.23
CA GLY A 453 -21.49 -0.18 8.41
C GLY A 453 -20.74 -1.50 8.49
N ALA A 454 -19.43 -1.44 8.82
CA ALA A 454 -18.58 -2.60 8.97
C ALA A 454 -17.41 -2.33 9.92
N LEU A 455 -16.84 -3.41 10.47
CA LEU A 455 -15.65 -3.37 11.31
C LEU A 455 -14.43 -3.80 10.50
N LEU A 456 -13.41 -2.96 10.42
CA LEU A 456 -12.11 -3.26 9.82
C LEU A 456 -11.15 -3.68 10.94
N ILE A 457 -10.49 -4.83 10.80
CA ILE A 457 -9.36 -5.22 11.66
C ILE A 457 -8.06 -5.19 10.86
N CYS A 458 -6.99 -4.63 11.41
CA CYS A 458 -5.73 -4.48 10.68
C CYS A 458 -4.49 -4.71 11.54
N ASN A 459 -3.42 -5.25 10.96
CA ASN A 459 -2.10 -5.25 11.62
C ASN A 459 -1.58 -3.82 11.83
N HIS A 460 -0.73 -3.62 12.83
CA HIS A 460 -0.24 -2.32 13.28
C HIS A 460 1.30 -2.27 13.30
N LEU A 461 1.91 -1.78 12.22
CA LEU A 461 3.36 -1.70 12.01
C LEU A 461 3.96 -0.32 12.26
N SER A 462 3.18 0.76 12.17
CA SER A 462 3.70 2.14 12.21
C SER A 462 2.67 3.18 12.67
N TYR A 463 3.14 4.37 13.06
CA TYR A 463 2.26 5.50 13.41
C TYR A 463 1.44 6.03 12.21
N VAL A 464 1.86 5.75 10.98
CA VAL A 464 1.20 6.23 9.76
C VAL A 464 0.23 5.19 9.17
N ASP A 465 0.03 4.05 9.83
CA ASP A 465 -0.88 2.99 9.36
C ASP A 465 -2.29 3.53 9.13
N ALA A 466 -2.80 4.34 10.05
CA ALA A 466 -4.11 4.98 9.93
C ALA A 466 -4.19 5.88 8.69
N VAL A 467 -3.13 6.64 8.40
CA VAL A 467 -3.06 7.51 7.22
C VAL A 467 -3.04 6.68 5.94
N VAL A 468 -2.23 5.62 5.89
CA VAL A 468 -2.14 4.71 4.75
C VAL A 468 -3.47 3.99 4.50
N LEU A 469 -4.12 3.48 5.54
CA LEU A 469 -5.45 2.87 5.44
C LEU A 469 -6.48 3.89 4.96
N GLN A 470 -6.42 5.13 5.44
CA GLN A 470 -7.34 6.19 5.01
C GLN A 470 -7.15 6.56 3.53
N ILE A 471 -5.90 6.53 3.02
CA ILE A 471 -5.57 6.71 1.60
C ILE A 471 -6.02 5.49 0.77
N ALA A 472 -5.91 4.27 1.31
CA ALA A 472 -6.27 3.04 0.61
C ALA A 472 -7.79 2.81 0.52
N SER A 473 -8.53 3.22 1.55
CA SER A 473 -9.96 2.96 1.70
C SER A 473 -10.83 3.70 0.68
N PRO A 474 -11.92 3.07 0.18
CA PRO A 474 -12.88 3.75 -0.69
C PRO A 474 -13.71 4.82 0.01
N ARG A 475 -13.86 4.73 1.33
CA ARG A 475 -14.68 5.64 2.14
C ARG A 475 -13.94 6.05 3.42
N PRO A 476 -14.38 7.11 4.12
CA PRO A 476 -13.72 7.54 5.35
C PRO A 476 -13.76 6.44 6.44
N ILE A 477 -12.66 6.30 7.21
CA ILE A 477 -12.49 5.31 8.28
C ILE A 477 -12.43 6.05 9.62
N ARG A 478 -13.15 5.54 10.63
CA ARG A 478 -12.99 5.97 12.01
C ARG A 478 -12.08 5.02 12.77
N PHE A 479 -10.96 5.52 13.24
CA PHE A 479 -9.98 4.70 13.95
C PHE A 479 -10.27 4.68 15.44
N VAL A 480 -10.23 3.50 16.04
CA VAL A 480 -10.22 3.32 17.49
C VAL A 480 -8.79 3.47 17.98
N ALA A 481 -8.51 4.48 18.82
CA ALA A 481 -7.15 4.78 19.27
C ALA A 481 -7.07 5.11 20.76
N PHE A 482 -5.89 4.92 21.35
CA PHE A 482 -5.64 5.20 22.76
C PHE A 482 -5.77 6.70 23.07
N ALA A 483 -6.58 7.05 24.07
CA ALA A 483 -6.91 8.44 24.43
C ALA A 483 -5.67 9.26 24.86
N GLY A 484 -4.65 8.64 25.44
CA GLY A 484 -3.43 9.31 25.91
C GLY A 484 -2.49 9.81 24.83
N LEU A 485 -2.75 9.52 23.54
CA LEU A 485 -1.96 10.05 22.41
C LEU A 485 -2.23 11.55 22.15
N ALA A 486 -3.36 12.08 22.65
CA ALA A 486 -3.81 13.44 22.37
C ALA A 486 -3.41 14.45 23.48
N LYS A 487 -2.11 14.47 23.85
CA LYS A 487 -1.60 15.31 24.96
C LYS A 487 -1.72 16.81 24.64
N SER A 488 -1.39 17.24 23.42
CA SER A 488 -1.45 18.65 23.01
C SER A 488 -2.85 19.06 22.50
N PRO A 489 -3.24 20.34 22.64
CA PRO A 489 -4.49 20.87 22.09
C PRO A 489 -4.61 20.65 20.57
N LEU A 490 -3.50 20.80 19.85
CA LEU A 490 -3.43 20.57 18.39
C LEU A 490 -3.68 19.11 18.03
N LEU A 491 -3.05 18.15 18.72
CA LEU A 491 -3.28 16.72 18.48
C LEU A 491 -4.71 16.31 18.86
N ARG A 492 -5.27 16.88 19.93
CA ARG A 492 -6.67 16.69 20.30
C ARG A 492 -7.62 17.19 19.21
N PHE A 493 -7.34 18.36 18.65
CA PHE A 493 -8.10 18.89 17.52
C PHE A 493 -7.96 17.98 16.29
N LEU A 494 -6.75 17.57 15.92
CA LEU A 494 -6.51 16.68 14.78
C LEU A 494 -7.17 15.31 14.94
N PHE A 495 -7.16 14.73 16.14
CA PHE A 495 -7.81 13.43 16.41
C PHE A 495 -9.33 13.54 16.30
N ARG A 496 -9.91 14.61 16.87
CA ARG A 496 -11.34 14.89 16.74
C ARG A 496 -11.72 15.17 15.29
N ALA A 497 -10.90 15.95 14.59
CA ALA A 497 -11.06 16.25 13.17
C ALA A 497 -10.97 14.97 12.33
N ALA A 498 -10.03 14.07 12.61
CA ALA A 498 -9.88 12.80 11.93
C ALA A 498 -10.94 11.74 12.30
N GLY A 499 -11.91 12.07 13.17
CA GLY A 499 -12.99 11.15 13.54
C GLY A 499 -12.56 9.97 14.41
N VAL A 500 -11.41 10.08 15.09
CA VAL A 500 -10.85 9.03 15.95
C VAL A 500 -11.77 8.81 17.15
N ILE A 501 -12.04 7.54 17.47
CA ILE A 501 -12.78 7.10 18.66
C ILE A 501 -11.76 6.84 19.77
N PRO A 502 -11.65 7.75 20.77
CA PRO A 502 -10.68 7.59 21.84
C PRO A 502 -11.13 6.50 22.82
N VAL A 503 -10.21 5.60 23.17
CA VAL A 503 -10.41 4.57 24.19
C VAL A 503 -9.40 4.78 25.31
N ALA A 504 -9.91 4.92 26.53
CA ALA A 504 -9.10 4.95 27.74
C ALA A 504 -9.14 3.55 28.41
N PRO A 505 -8.05 3.06 29.03
CA PRO A 505 -7.99 1.72 29.61
C PRO A 505 -9.04 1.49 30.71
N ASP A 506 -9.31 2.53 31.48
CA ASP A 506 -10.31 2.58 32.56
C ASP A 506 -11.76 2.63 32.05
N LYS A 507 -11.98 2.94 30.76
CA LYS A 507 -13.31 3.14 30.15
C LYS A 507 -13.46 2.42 28.82
N ALA A 508 -12.89 1.21 28.70
CA ALA A 508 -12.93 0.40 27.47
C ALA A 508 -14.35 0.20 26.90
N MET A 509 -15.35 -0.01 27.77
CA MET A 509 -16.75 -0.21 27.38
C MET A 509 -17.38 1.00 26.69
N LYS A 510 -16.97 2.23 27.06
CA LYS A 510 -17.44 3.45 26.38
C LYS A 510 -16.92 3.51 24.94
N GLY A 511 -15.67 3.11 24.73
CA GLY A 511 -15.06 3.03 23.40
C GLY A 511 -15.75 2.01 22.50
N ILE A 512 -16.04 0.82 23.04
CA ILE A 512 -16.78 -0.24 22.34
C ILE A 512 -18.18 0.27 21.94
N ARG A 513 -18.92 0.90 22.86
CA ARG A 513 -20.26 1.44 22.56
C ARG A 513 -20.21 2.48 21.43
N LEU A 514 -19.28 3.43 21.49
CA LEU A 514 -19.11 4.43 20.43
C LEU A 514 -18.75 3.81 19.06
N ALA A 515 -17.94 2.74 19.06
CA ALA A 515 -17.63 2.01 17.84
C ALA A 515 -18.86 1.27 17.29
N VAL A 516 -19.66 0.65 18.15
CA VAL A 516 -20.91 -0.03 17.77
C VAL A 516 -21.92 0.98 17.20
N ASP A 517 -22.11 2.12 17.85
CA ASP A 517 -23.03 3.16 17.40
C ASP A 517 -22.61 3.71 16.03
N ALA A 518 -21.32 4.01 15.84
CA ALA A 518 -20.77 4.44 14.55
C ALA A 518 -20.99 3.41 13.44
N ILE A 519 -20.82 2.11 13.72
CA ILE A 519 -21.09 1.05 12.74
C ILE A 519 -22.59 0.99 12.42
N LYS A 520 -23.47 1.11 13.42
CA LYS A 520 -24.94 1.13 13.21
C LYS A 520 -25.39 2.34 12.39
N ASP A 521 -24.70 3.48 12.53
CA ASP A 521 -24.88 4.68 11.69
C ASP A 521 -24.35 4.50 10.26
N GLY A 522 -23.85 3.30 9.92
CA GLY A 522 -23.37 2.94 8.59
C GLY A 522 -21.92 3.32 8.33
N GLU A 523 -21.14 3.66 9.36
CA GLU A 523 -19.73 4.06 9.24
C GLU A 523 -18.77 2.85 9.23
N LEU A 524 -17.57 3.05 8.67
CA LEU A 524 -16.51 2.05 8.67
C LEU A 524 -15.57 2.35 9.85
N VAL A 525 -15.53 1.45 10.83
CA VAL A 525 -14.70 1.60 12.02
C VAL A 525 -13.50 0.67 11.93
N CYS A 526 -12.29 1.15 12.19
CA CYS A 526 -11.07 0.37 12.20
C CYS A 526 -10.52 0.19 13.61
N VAL A 527 -10.22 -1.06 13.95
CA VAL A 527 -9.54 -1.47 15.17
C VAL A 527 -8.22 -2.13 14.79
N PHE A 528 -7.14 -1.74 15.47
CA PHE A 528 -5.88 -2.48 15.45
C PHE A 528 -5.90 -3.50 16.59
N PRO A 529 -6.26 -4.78 16.36
CA PRO A 529 -6.45 -5.76 17.42
C PRO A 529 -5.18 -6.06 18.23
N GLU A 530 -3.99 -5.73 17.73
CA GLU A 530 -2.73 -5.84 18.48
C GLU A 530 -2.66 -4.89 19.69
N GLY A 531 -3.48 -3.82 19.70
CA GLY A 531 -3.56 -2.84 20.80
C GLY A 531 -2.36 -1.89 20.92
N ALA A 532 -1.23 -2.23 20.30
CA ALA A 532 -0.03 -1.39 20.21
C ALA A 532 0.68 -1.62 18.88
N ILE A 533 1.53 -0.67 18.49
CA ILE A 533 2.40 -0.81 17.31
C ILE A 533 3.36 -1.98 17.55
N SER A 534 3.47 -2.90 16.59
CA SER A 534 4.39 -4.02 16.62
C SER A 534 5.84 -3.52 16.73
N ARG A 535 6.63 -4.17 17.58
CA ARG A 535 8.07 -3.89 17.73
C ARG A 535 8.97 -4.97 17.16
N THR A 536 8.40 -6.09 16.72
CA THR A 536 9.14 -7.20 16.10
C THR A 536 8.87 -7.32 14.59
N GLY A 537 7.88 -6.59 14.07
CA GLY A 537 7.48 -6.66 12.65
C GLY A 537 6.68 -7.91 12.30
N GLN A 538 6.41 -8.77 13.29
CA GLN A 538 5.50 -9.91 13.20
C GLN A 538 4.11 -9.52 13.72
N LEU A 539 3.10 -10.32 13.37
CA LEU A 539 1.75 -10.20 13.92
C LEU A 539 1.77 -10.65 15.38
N MET A 540 1.53 -9.70 16.29
CA MET A 540 1.61 -9.92 17.73
C MET A 540 0.33 -10.58 18.28
N GLN A 541 0.18 -10.61 19.61
CA GLN A 541 -1.05 -11.06 20.26
C GLN A 541 -2.23 -10.17 19.82
N LEU A 542 -3.35 -10.80 19.47
CA LEU A 542 -4.61 -10.11 19.15
C LEU A 542 -5.50 -10.03 20.39
N LYS A 543 -6.10 -8.86 20.65
CA LYS A 543 -7.09 -8.67 21.71
C LYS A 543 -8.50 -8.94 21.19
N ARG A 544 -9.34 -9.63 21.98
CA ARG A 544 -10.71 -10.07 21.59
C ARG A 544 -11.76 -8.94 21.50
N GLY A 545 -11.40 -7.68 21.73
CA GLY A 545 -12.35 -6.56 21.74
C GLY A 545 -13.13 -6.38 20.42
N PHE A 546 -12.52 -6.73 19.29
CA PHE A 546 -13.18 -6.66 17.98
C PHE A 546 -14.36 -7.64 17.84
N GLU A 547 -14.31 -8.81 18.50
CA GLU A 547 -15.40 -9.80 18.48
C GLU A 547 -16.66 -9.23 19.11
N THR A 548 -16.51 -8.53 20.24
CA THR A 548 -17.62 -7.90 20.96
C THR A 548 -18.25 -6.80 20.13
N ILE A 549 -17.42 -5.95 19.49
CA ILE A 549 -17.91 -4.87 18.61
C ILE A 549 -18.69 -5.46 17.43
N ALA A 550 -18.15 -6.48 16.76
CA ALA A 550 -18.78 -7.11 15.61
C ALA A 550 -20.14 -7.73 15.96
N ARG A 551 -20.21 -8.48 17.07
CA ARG A 551 -21.45 -9.15 17.52
C ARG A 551 -22.53 -8.15 17.92
N GLN A 552 -22.20 -7.09 18.67
CA GLN A 552 -23.18 -6.08 19.11
C GLN A 552 -23.66 -5.16 17.97
N ALA A 553 -22.81 -4.93 16.97
CA ALA A 553 -23.18 -4.15 15.79
C ALA A 553 -23.90 -4.97 14.72
N HIS A 554 -23.91 -6.31 14.83
CA HIS A 554 -24.37 -7.23 13.78
C HIS A 554 -23.77 -6.94 12.40
N ALA A 555 -22.49 -6.56 12.39
CA ALA A 555 -21.80 -6.06 11.19
C ALA A 555 -20.63 -6.97 10.78
N PRO A 556 -20.35 -7.13 9.48
CA PRO A 556 -19.25 -7.97 9.03
C PRO A 556 -17.89 -7.39 9.44
N VAL A 557 -16.93 -8.28 9.68
CA VAL A 557 -15.54 -7.94 9.95
C VAL A 557 -14.71 -8.10 8.68
N ILE A 558 -13.99 -7.05 8.30
CA ILE A 558 -13.11 -7.05 7.13
C ILE A 558 -11.68 -7.11 7.65
N PRO A 559 -10.95 -8.22 7.45
CA PRO A 559 -9.54 -8.26 7.75
C PRO A 559 -8.78 -7.43 6.71
N ALA A 560 -7.80 -6.65 7.14
CA ALA A 560 -6.92 -5.92 6.26
C ALA A 560 -5.48 -6.03 6.73
N VAL A 561 -4.54 -5.98 5.78
CA VAL A 561 -3.12 -6.00 6.08
C VAL A 561 -2.41 -4.89 5.33
N ILE A 562 -1.48 -4.24 6.03
CA ILE A 562 -0.53 -3.29 5.50
C ILE A 562 0.85 -3.95 5.48
N ASP A 563 1.51 -3.92 4.33
CA ASP A 563 2.91 -4.32 4.15
C ASP A 563 3.75 -3.18 3.55
N GLY A 564 5.05 -3.16 3.86
CA GLY A 564 6.03 -2.21 3.29
C GLY A 564 6.34 -0.99 4.17
N LEU A 565 5.55 -0.76 5.24
CA LEU A 565 5.83 0.30 6.23
C LEU A 565 6.90 -0.09 7.25
N TRP A 566 7.19 -1.37 7.42
CA TRP A 566 8.25 -1.82 8.31
C TRP A 566 9.65 -1.45 7.79
N GLY A 567 10.42 -0.71 8.59
CA GLY A 567 11.68 -0.08 8.16
C GLY A 567 11.53 1.35 7.64
N SER A 568 10.32 1.91 7.66
CA SER A 568 10.09 3.35 7.47
C SER A 568 10.51 4.15 8.71
N VAL A 569 10.62 5.48 8.54
CA VAL A 569 10.93 6.43 9.62
C VAL A 569 9.90 6.38 10.75
N TYR A 570 8.69 5.88 10.50
CA TYR A 570 7.56 5.87 11.45
C TYR A 570 7.27 4.49 12.08
N SER A 571 8.07 3.46 11.76
CA SER A 571 8.00 2.11 12.35
C SER A 571 9.01 1.94 13.48
N PHE A 572 8.95 0.86 14.26
CA PHE A 572 9.96 0.57 15.30
C PHE A 572 11.24 -0.13 14.77
N ALA A 573 11.30 -0.47 13.49
CA ALA A 573 12.41 -1.23 12.90
C ALA A 573 13.81 -0.70 13.25
N GLY A 574 14.75 -1.58 13.62
CA GLY A 574 16.07 -1.17 14.11
C GLY A 574 16.05 -0.54 15.52
N ASN A 575 15.05 -0.89 16.33
CA ASN A 575 14.89 -0.50 17.74
C ASN A 575 14.81 1.01 18.00
N LYS A 576 14.25 1.77 17.04
CA LYS A 576 14.04 3.23 17.14
C LYS A 576 12.68 3.59 16.56
N TYR A 577 11.96 4.56 17.12
CA TYR A 577 10.67 5.01 16.59
C TYR A 577 10.77 6.14 15.55
N LEU A 578 11.73 7.06 15.72
CA LEU A 578 11.94 8.25 14.89
C LEU A 578 13.44 8.43 14.63
N TRP A 579 13.82 9.38 13.75
CA TRP A 579 15.22 9.73 13.45
C TRP A 579 16.04 8.63 12.77
N LYS A 580 15.44 7.96 11.77
CA LYS A 580 16.14 7.04 10.86
C LYS A 580 16.42 7.74 9.54
N SER A 581 17.53 7.37 8.88
CA SER A 581 17.78 7.81 7.52
C SER A 581 16.59 7.42 6.62
N PRO A 582 15.94 8.38 5.95
CA PRO A 582 14.78 8.08 5.11
C PRO A 582 15.21 7.10 4.01
N ARG A 583 14.54 5.93 3.97
CA ARG A 583 14.61 5.08 2.76
C ARG A 583 14.09 5.92 1.59
N LEU A 584 14.72 5.75 0.42
CA LEU A 584 14.36 6.44 -0.83
C LEU A 584 12.83 6.62 -0.94
N MET A 585 12.38 7.87 -0.91
CA MET A 585 10.98 8.22 -1.09
C MET A 585 10.64 8.20 -2.59
N PRO A 586 9.45 7.72 -2.98
CA PRO A 586 8.34 7.27 -2.13
C PRO A 586 8.42 5.79 -1.70
N THR A 587 7.99 5.50 -0.47
CA THR A 587 7.96 4.13 0.09
C THR A 587 6.85 3.31 -0.55
N HIS A 588 7.16 2.11 -1.04
CA HIS A 588 6.15 1.20 -1.60
C HIS A 588 5.38 0.52 -0.47
N VAL A 589 4.05 0.66 -0.48
CA VAL A 589 3.16 0.12 0.54
C VAL A 589 2.06 -0.68 -0.14
N CYS A 590 1.76 -1.87 0.37
CA CYS A 590 0.65 -2.69 -0.10
C CYS A 590 -0.42 -2.75 0.99
N VAL A 591 -1.66 -2.45 0.64
CA VAL A 591 -2.84 -2.65 1.50
C VAL A 591 -3.75 -3.65 0.82
N ILE A 592 -4.11 -4.72 1.53
CA ILE A 592 -5.06 -5.71 1.04
C ILE A 592 -6.25 -5.73 2.01
N PHE A 593 -7.46 -5.53 1.47
CA PHE A 593 -8.71 -5.74 2.18
C PHE A 593 -9.23 -7.15 1.84
N GLY A 594 -9.30 -8.03 2.83
CA GLY A 594 -9.77 -9.40 2.67
C GLY A 594 -11.29 -9.50 2.55
N THR A 595 -11.77 -10.73 2.40
CA THR A 595 -13.21 -11.01 2.29
C THR A 595 -13.94 -10.74 3.60
N PRO A 596 -15.18 -10.20 3.56
CA PRO A 596 -15.97 -9.94 4.76
C PRO A 596 -16.31 -11.24 5.51
N ILE A 597 -16.04 -11.27 6.81
CA ILE A 597 -16.34 -12.38 7.71
C ILE A 597 -17.62 -12.04 8.51
N PRO A 598 -18.65 -12.90 8.51
CA PRO A 598 -19.86 -12.65 9.29
C PRO A 598 -19.59 -12.53 10.80
N ALA A 599 -20.30 -11.62 11.48
CA ALA A 599 -20.17 -11.39 12.92
C ALA A 599 -20.41 -12.65 13.79
N SER A 600 -21.21 -13.60 13.30
CA SER A 600 -21.50 -14.87 13.99
C SER A 600 -20.36 -15.88 13.93
N ARG A 601 -19.47 -15.76 12.94
CA ARG A 601 -18.37 -16.71 12.70
C ARG A 601 -17.00 -16.18 13.14
N ILE A 602 -16.88 -14.89 13.42
CA ILE A 602 -15.57 -14.31 13.75
C ILE A 602 -15.16 -14.64 15.19
N ASP A 603 -13.93 -15.14 15.34
CA ASP A 603 -13.21 -15.35 16.58
C ASP A 603 -11.71 -15.00 16.40
N LEU A 604 -10.93 -15.10 17.48
CA LEU A 604 -9.50 -14.81 17.47
C LEU A 604 -8.69 -15.71 16.50
N PRO A 605 -8.83 -17.06 16.51
CA PRO A 605 -8.13 -17.91 15.55
C PRO A 605 -8.43 -17.58 14.08
N ILE A 606 -9.70 -17.35 13.72
CA ILE A 606 -10.09 -16.98 12.35
C ILE A 606 -9.53 -15.62 11.97
N ALA A 607 -9.56 -14.64 12.87
CA ALA A 607 -8.97 -13.32 12.64
C ALA A 607 -7.45 -13.41 12.42
N ARG A 608 -6.73 -14.17 13.26
CA ARG A 608 -5.29 -14.40 13.12
C ARG A 608 -4.98 -15.08 11.78
N ARG A 609 -5.70 -16.14 11.45
CA ARG A 609 -5.55 -16.86 10.17
C ARG A 609 -5.74 -15.92 8.98
N ALA A 610 -6.81 -15.13 8.98
CA ALA A 610 -7.09 -14.18 7.91
C ALA A 610 -5.99 -13.12 7.77
N LEU A 611 -5.47 -12.57 8.88
CA LEU A 611 -4.37 -11.60 8.85
C LEU A 611 -3.05 -12.23 8.40
N LEU A 612 -2.76 -13.49 8.77
CA LEU A 612 -1.56 -14.20 8.29
C LEU A 612 -1.64 -14.50 6.78
N ASP A 613 -2.79 -14.97 6.30
CA ASP A 613 -3.00 -15.26 4.87
C ASP A 613 -2.90 -13.98 4.01
N LEU A 614 -3.52 -12.89 4.46
CA LEU A 614 -3.39 -11.58 3.79
C LEU A 614 -1.98 -11.01 3.90
N GLY A 615 -1.28 -11.26 5.01
CA GLY A 615 0.12 -10.85 5.20
C GLY A 615 1.07 -11.59 4.28
N GLU A 616 0.85 -12.88 4.06
CA GLU A 616 1.53 -13.68 3.04
C GLU A 616 1.32 -13.07 1.66
N GLU A 617 0.07 -12.82 1.27
CA GLU A 617 -0.26 -12.22 -0.03
C GLU A 617 0.35 -10.81 -0.21
N ALA A 618 0.27 -9.96 0.82
CA ALA A 618 0.80 -8.60 0.78
C ALA A 618 2.34 -8.61 0.64
N PHE A 619 3.02 -9.47 1.39
CA PHE A 619 4.48 -9.60 1.31
C PHE A 619 4.92 -10.11 -0.07
N GLN A 620 4.16 -11.00 -0.69
CA GLN A 620 4.41 -11.48 -2.06
C GLN A 620 4.40 -10.35 -3.12
N GLN A 621 3.78 -9.20 -2.84
CA GLN A 621 3.73 -8.04 -3.73
C GLN A 621 4.98 -7.15 -3.66
N ARG A 622 5.94 -7.42 -2.75
CA ARG A 622 7.14 -6.61 -2.60
C ARG A 622 7.97 -6.60 -3.90
N PRO A 623 8.33 -5.43 -4.45
CA PRO A 623 9.13 -5.35 -5.68
C PRO A 623 10.50 -6.04 -5.60
N LEU A 624 11.08 -6.13 -4.40
CA LEU A 624 12.36 -6.81 -4.15
C LEU A 624 12.31 -8.29 -4.60
N LEU A 625 11.17 -8.96 -4.43
CA LEU A 625 11.06 -10.40 -4.65
C LEU A 625 11.13 -10.79 -6.12
N ARG A 626 10.86 -9.85 -7.03
CA ARG A 626 10.98 -10.07 -8.48
C ARG A 626 12.40 -9.88 -9.00
N ARG A 627 13.30 -9.31 -8.20
CA ARG A 627 14.64 -8.93 -8.66
C ARG A 627 15.58 -10.13 -8.76
N HIS A 628 16.65 -9.96 -9.53
CA HIS A 628 17.73 -10.93 -9.62
C HIS A 628 18.66 -10.86 -8.39
N LEU A 629 18.96 -12.01 -7.76
CA LEU A 629 19.76 -12.10 -6.53
C LEU A 629 21.15 -11.47 -6.67
N ALA A 630 21.89 -11.84 -7.73
CA ALA A 630 23.26 -11.32 -7.93
C ALA A 630 23.25 -9.81 -8.13
N ARG A 631 22.23 -9.25 -8.78
CA ARG A 631 22.10 -7.80 -8.99
C ARG A 631 21.94 -7.07 -7.67
N GLU A 632 21.12 -7.59 -6.76
CA GLU A 632 20.97 -6.98 -5.43
C GLU A 632 22.23 -7.13 -4.58
N CYS A 633 22.97 -8.25 -4.70
CA CYS A 633 24.26 -8.44 -4.05
C CYS A 633 25.30 -7.42 -4.53
N VAL A 634 25.46 -7.25 -5.86
CA VAL A 634 26.35 -6.25 -6.46
C VAL A 634 26.00 -4.84 -5.99
N ARG A 635 24.71 -4.49 -6.01
CA ARG A 635 24.24 -3.17 -5.55
C ARG A 635 24.51 -2.92 -4.08
N ALA A 636 24.38 -3.95 -3.24
CA ALA A 636 24.63 -3.87 -1.81
C ALA A 636 26.12 -3.68 -1.52
N LEU A 637 26.99 -4.49 -2.12
CA LEU A 637 28.44 -4.41 -1.94
C LEU A 637 29.01 -3.09 -2.49
N ALA A 638 28.59 -2.67 -3.68
CA ALA A 638 29.05 -1.43 -4.30
C ALA A 638 28.57 -0.16 -3.56
N LYS A 639 27.51 -0.25 -2.75
CA LYS A 639 27.08 0.88 -1.90
C LYS A 639 28.08 1.15 -0.76
N ARG A 640 28.90 0.16 -0.38
CA ARG A 640 29.80 0.23 0.79
C ARG A 640 31.19 -0.34 0.49
N PRO A 641 31.93 0.17 -0.51
CA PRO A 641 33.16 -0.46 -0.99
C PRO A 641 34.27 -0.62 0.06
N ARG A 642 34.30 0.26 1.08
CA ARG A 642 35.28 0.24 2.19
C ARG A 642 34.86 -0.60 3.39
N HIS A 643 33.63 -1.12 3.42
CA HIS A 643 33.15 -1.91 4.55
C HIS A 643 33.93 -3.22 4.67
N ARG A 644 34.32 -3.60 5.90
CA ARG A 644 34.95 -4.88 6.22
C ARG A 644 33.88 -5.97 6.15
N GLU A 645 33.78 -6.63 5.00
CA GLU A 645 32.71 -7.60 4.75
C GLU A 645 33.00 -8.94 5.42
N ILE A 646 34.22 -9.46 5.23
CA ILE A 646 34.63 -10.78 5.74
C ILE A 646 35.98 -10.65 6.45
N VAL A 647 36.09 -11.20 7.65
CA VAL A 647 37.34 -11.55 8.31
C VAL A 647 37.48 -13.07 8.24
N ASP A 648 38.33 -13.54 7.33
CA ASP A 648 38.53 -14.95 7.09
C ASP A 648 39.60 -15.53 8.02
N ARG A 649 39.25 -16.59 8.75
CA ARG A 649 40.16 -17.36 9.63
C ARG A 649 40.24 -18.83 9.22
N THR A 650 40.00 -19.15 7.95
CA THR A 650 40.18 -20.52 7.43
C THR A 650 41.64 -20.97 7.44
N ALA A 651 42.55 -20.02 7.26
CA ALA A 651 43.99 -20.15 7.45
C ALA A 651 44.48 -18.94 8.27
N GLU A 652 45.47 -18.19 7.77
CA GLU A 652 45.86 -16.91 8.36
C GLU A 652 44.74 -15.87 8.26
N ARG A 653 44.66 -15.02 9.29
CA ARG A 653 43.65 -13.97 9.40
C ARG A 653 43.73 -13.01 8.21
N LYS A 654 42.66 -12.93 7.41
CA LYS A 654 42.59 -12.03 6.26
C LYS A 654 41.31 -11.20 6.25
N VAL A 655 41.43 -9.90 6.03
CA VAL A 655 40.29 -9.00 5.91
C VAL A 655 39.97 -8.75 4.43
N VAL A 656 38.71 -8.94 4.05
CA VAL A 656 38.20 -8.70 2.70
C VAL A 656 37.12 -7.62 2.77
N THR A 657 37.30 -6.53 2.04
CA THR A 657 36.29 -5.48 1.94
C THR A 657 35.19 -5.82 0.94
N SER A 658 34.03 -5.16 1.03
CA SER A 658 32.93 -5.37 0.07
C SER A 658 33.36 -5.09 -1.37
N GLY A 659 34.21 -4.06 -1.57
CA GLY A 659 34.77 -3.74 -2.88
C GLY A 659 35.71 -4.80 -3.41
N GLN A 660 36.57 -5.37 -2.56
CA GLN A 660 37.47 -6.47 -2.93
C GLN A 660 36.69 -7.75 -3.26
N LEU A 661 35.71 -8.12 -2.43
CA LEU A 661 34.86 -9.29 -2.67
C LEU A 661 34.13 -9.16 -4.02
N LEU A 662 33.52 -8.00 -4.28
CA LEU A 662 32.83 -7.73 -5.53
C LEU A 662 33.79 -7.72 -6.73
N ALA A 663 34.96 -7.09 -6.63
CA ALA A 663 35.90 -7.02 -7.74
C ALA A 663 36.45 -8.40 -8.14
N VAL A 664 36.79 -9.25 -7.16
CA VAL A 664 37.27 -10.61 -7.42
C VAL A 664 36.15 -11.46 -8.02
N ALA A 665 34.94 -11.41 -7.46
CA ALA A 665 33.80 -12.15 -7.98
C ALA A 665 33.38 -11.68 -9.38
N ALA A 666 33.45 -10.38 -9.67
CA ALA A 666 33.18 -9.79 -10.98
C ALA A 666 34.17 -10.30 -12.04
N ALA A 667 35.48 -10.26 -11.75
CA ALA A 667 36.50 -10.78 -12.65
C ALA A 667 36.31 -12.29 -12.91
N LEU A 668 36.11 -13.08 -11.85
CA LEU A 668 35.88 -14.52 -11.95
C LEU A 668 34.58 -14.82 -12.73
N SER A 669 33.51 -14.05 -12.53
CA SER A 669 32.24 -14.25 -13.22
C SER A 669 32.36 -14.13 -14.75
N ARG A 670 33.21 -13.22 -15.24
CA ARG A 670 33.50 -13.09 -16.69
C ARG A 670 34.26 -14.30 -17.21
N HIS A 671 35.22 -14.81 -16.45
CA HIS A 671 35.95 -16.01 -16.81
C HIS A 671 35.01 -17.22 -16.86
N LEU A 672 34.16 -17.42 -15.85
CA LEU A 672 33.17 -18.50 -15.79
C LEU A 672 32.15 -18.41 -16.93
N ARG A 673 31.65 -17.21 -17.25
CA ARG A 673 30.71 -17.02 -18.36
C ARG A 673 31.31 -17.42 -19.72
N LYS A 674 32.62 -17.25 -19.90
CA LYS A 674 33.32 -17.57 -21.14
C LYS A 674 33.70 -19.06 -21.27
N HIS A 675 34.13 -19.70 -20.18
CA HIS A 675 34.77 -21.03 -20.25
C HIS A 675 33.89 -22.16 -19.69
N VAL A 676 32.85 -21.86 -18.93
CA VAL A 676 31.95 -22.86 -18.35
C VAL A 676 30.61 -22.76 -19.08
N PRO A 677 30.25 -23.67 -20.00
CA PRO A 677 28.98 -23.59 -20.71
C PRO A 677 27.78 -24.01 -19.84
N GLU A 678 27.99 -24.83 -18.81
CA GLU A 678 26.91 -25.40 -18.00
C GLU A 678 26.16 -24.35 -17.17
N LYS A 679 24.86 -24.58 -16.94
CA LYS A 679 24.02 -23.72 -16.09
C LYS A 679 24.37 -23.84 -14.61
N ARG A 680 24.66 -25.06 -14.13
CA ARG A 680 24.96 -25.37 -12.73
C ARG A 680 26.45 -25.60 -12.54
N VAL A 681 27.02 -24.98 -11.51
CA VAL A 681 28.44 -25.13 -11.16
C VAL A 681 28.54 -25.62 -9.71
N GLY A 682 29.20 -26.76 -9.53
CA GLY A 682 29.42 -27.34 -8.21
C GLY A 682 30.45 -26.52 -7.43
N ILE A 683 30.26 -26.41 -6.11
CA ILE A 683 31.18 -25.73 -5.20
C ILE A 683 31.46 -26.68 -4.04
N VAL A 684 32.76 -26.97 -3.84
CA VAL A 684 33.26 -27.84 -2.77
C VAL A 684 34.28 -27.04 -1.97
N LEU A 685 33.79 -26.16 -1.09
CA LEU A 685 34.61 -25.30 -0.25
C LEU A 685 34.01 -25.19 1.16
N PRO A 686 34.84 -25.14 2.21
CA PRO A 686 34.35 -24.85 3.55
C PRO A 686 33.90 -23.37 3.66
N PRO A 687 33.18 -22.99 4.74
CA PRO A 687 32.83 -21.60 5.00
C PRO A 687 34.09 -20.74 5.10
N GLY A 688 34.15 -19.69 4.26
CA GLY A 688 35.35 -18.87 4.12
C GLY A 688 35.28 -17.92 2.93
N MET A 689 36.30 -17.08 2.77
CA MET A 689 36.35 -16.12 1.65
C MET A 689 36.23 -16.80 0.28
N GLY A 690 36.81 -18.00 0.12
CA GLY A 690 36.78 -18.77 -1.13
C GLY A 690 35.35 -19.17 -1.53
N ALA A 691 34.57 -19.70 -0.58
CA ALA A 691 33.17 -20.06 -0.81
C ALA A 691 32.31 -18.84 -1.17
N HIS A 692 32.56 -17.69 -0.54
CA HIS A 692 31.85 -16.43 -0.85
C HIS A 692 32.18 -15.91 -2.25
N ILE A 693 33.46 -15.92 -2.63
CA ILE A 693 33.90 -15.53 -3.98
C ILE A 693 33.28 -16.46 -5.03
N ALA A 694 33.36 -17.78 -4.83
CA ALA A 694 32.85 -18.76 -5.79
C ALA A 694 31.34 -18.63 -5.98
N ASN A 695 30.55 -18.60 -4.90
CA ASN A 695 29.10 -18.47 -4.97
C ASN A 695 28.66 -17.15 -5.63
N LEU A 696 29.28 -16.02 -5.25
CA LEU A 696 28.96 -14.72 -5.84
C LEU A 696 29.36 -14.66 -7.32
N ALA A 697 30.52 -15.21 -7.69
CA ALA A 697 30.99 -15.23 -9.08
C ALA A 697 30.10 -16.08 -9.99
N VAL A 698 29.68 -17.26 -9.52
CA VAL A 698 28.75 -18.14 -10.25
C VAL A 698 27.41 -17.43 -10.45
N ALA A 699 26.85 -16.84 -9.40
CA ALA A 699 25.60 -16.07 -9.52
C ALA A 699 25.73 -14.85 -10.46
N CYS A 700 26.85 -14.12 -10.40
CA CYS A 700 27.15 -13.01 -11.30
C CYS A 700 27.39 -13.48 -12.76
N ALA A 701 27.82 -14.71 -12.97
CA ALA A 701 27.99 -15.27 -14.30
C ALA A 701 26.64 -15.60 -14.99
N GLY A 702 25.51 -15.49 -14.26
CA GLY A 702 24.20 -15.94 -14.72
C GLY A 702 24.03 -17.46 -14.58
N LYS A 703 24.74 -18.07 -13.62
CA LYS A 703 24.78 -19.51 -13.37
C LYS A 703 24.28 -19.82 -11.96
N VAL A 704 23.96 -21.09 -11.72
CA VAL A 704 23.41 -21.59 -10.47
C VAL A 704 24.51 -22.25 -9.63
N PRO A 705 24.85 -21.71 -8.44
CA PRO A 705 25.77 -22.37 -7.53
C PRO A 705 25.13 -23.59 -6.88
N VAL A 706 25.87 -24.70 -6.86
CA VAL A 706 25.46 -25.96 -6.21
C VAL A 706 26.50 -26.32 -5.16
N ASN A 707 26.22 -26.05 -3.89
CA ASN A 707 27.17 -26.35 -2.81
C ASN A 707 27.01 -27.83 -2.43
N LEU A 708 28.05 -28.63 -2.70
CA LEU A 708 28.01 -30.08 -2.53
C LEU A 708 28.47 -30.46 -1.11
N ASN A 709 27.72 -31.37 -0.49
CA ASN A 709 28.08 -31.90 0.81
C ASN A 709 29.22 -32.91 0.64
N PHE A 710 30.41 -32.56 1.11
CA PHE A 710 31.60 -33.41 1.07
C PHE A 710 31.75 -34.30 2.31
N THR A 711 30.77 -34.30 3.21
CA THR A 711 30.76 -35.12 4.44
C THR A 711 29.88 -36.36 4.34
N VAL A 712 29.16 -36.52 3.22
CA VAL A 712 28.35 -37.72 2.93
C VAL A 712 29.16 -38.72 2.09
N GLY A 713 28.72 -39.98 2.10
CA GLY A 713 29.38 -41.04 1.36
C GLY A 713 29.43 -40.79 -0.16
N ARG A 714 30.45 -41.35 -0.81
CA ARG A 714 30.75 -41.17 -2.24
C ARG A 714 29.53 -41.39 -3.15
N ALA A 715 28.77 -42.45 -2.94
CA ALA A 715 27.58 -42.76 -3.76
C ALA A 715 26.52 -41.64 -3.72
N ALA A 716 26.32 -40.99 -2.56
CA ALA A 716 25.41 -39.86 -2.45
C ALA A 716 25.93 -38.63 -3.21
N VAL A 717 27.25 -38.41 -3.20
CA VAL A 717 27.86 -37.32 -3.99
C VAL A 717 27.76 -37.59 -5.49
N GLU A 718 28.04 -38.81 -5.95
CA GLU A 718 27.91 -39.20 -7.36
C GLU A 718 26.46 -39.04 -7.84
N ALA A 719 25.49 -39.45 -7.02
CA ALA A 719 24.07 -39.22 -7.29
C ALA A 719 23.74 -37.71 -7.38
N ALA A 720 24.28 -36.88 -6.46
CA ALA A 720 24.08 -35.44 -6.50
C ALA A 720 24.69 -34.78 -7.75
N LEU A 721 25.89 -35.19 -8.16
CA LEU A 721 26.54 -34.73 -9.40
C LEU A 721 25.69 -35.11 -10.63
N ARG A 722 25.19 -36.35 -10.67
CA ARG A 722 24.34 -36.86 -11.75
C ARG A 722 22.99 -36.13 -11.83
N ILE A 723 22.25 -36.06 -10.72
CA ILE A 723 20.93 -35.41 -10.64
C ILE A 723 21.05 -33.91 -10.95
N GLY A 724 22.09 -33.27 -10.41
CA GLY A 724 22.38 -31.86 -10.61
C GLY A 724 22.99 -31.53 -11.98
N GLU A 725 23.35 -32.54 -12.79
CA GLU A 725 24.06 -32.38 -14.08
C GLU A 725 25.34 -31.55 -13.96
N ILE A 726 26.08 -31.77 -12.87
CA ILE A 726 27.26 -30.97 -12.51
C ILE A 726 28.48 -31.57 -13.19
N LYS A 727 28.97 -30.87 -14.22
CA LYS A 727 30.22 -31.23 -14.94
C LYS A 727 31.43 -30.46 -14.45
N THR A 728 31.21 -29.26 -13.91
CA THR A 728 32.26 -28.34 -13.49
C THR A 728 32.17 -28.08 -11.99
N VAL A 729 33.28 -28.25 -11.27
CA VAL A 729 33.36 -28.02 -9.81
C VAL A 729 34.44 -26.99 -9.50
N ILE A 730 34.13 -26.01 -8.66
CA ILE A 730 35.10 -25.07 -8.08
C ILE A 730 35.49 -25.56 -6.68
N THR A 731 36.77 -25.74 -6.45
CA THR A 731 37.34 -26.17 -5.16
C THR A 731 38.70 -25.51 -4.92
N ALA A 732 39.40 -25.93 -3.87
CA ALA A 732 40.79 -25.59 -3.62
C ALA A 732 41.64 -26.88 -3.55
N ASP A 733 42.88 -26.85 -4.01
CA ASP A 733 43.79 -28.01 -3.94
C ASP A 733 43.97 -28.51 -2.50
N ALA A 734 44.05 -27.59 -1.53
CA ALA A 734 44.09 -27.91 -0.11
C ALA A 734 42.82 -28.66 0.37
N MET A 735 41.66 -28.42 -0.25
CA MET A 735 40.43 -29.16 0.03
C MET A 735 40.49 -30.54 -0.63
N ARG A 736 40.92 -30.64 -1.89
CA ARG A 736 41.06 -31.92 -2.60
C ARG A 736 41.97 -32.90 -1.83
N ALA A 737 43.08 -32.39 -1.28
CA ALA A 737 43.98 -33.18 -0.44
C ALA A 737 43.32 -33.70 0.84
N LYS A 738 42.36 -32.97 1.42
CA LYS A 738 41.63 -33.38 2.64
C LYS A 738 40.50 -34.38 2.38
N ILE A 739 39.96 -34.43 1.16
CA ILE A 739 38.85 -35.32 0.77
C ILE A 739 39.22 -36.09 -0.51
N PRO A 740 40.26 -36.95 -0.47
CA PRO A 740 40.76 -37.66 -1.66
C PRO A 740 39.73 -38.62 -2.27
N HIS A 741 38.78 -39.10 -1.48
CA HIS A 741 37.72 -40.02 -1.92
C HIS A 741 36.49 -39.32 -2.50
N PHE A 742 36.48 -37.98 -2.54
CA PHE A 742 35.39 -37.23 -3.16
C PHE A 742 35.45 -37.41 -4.69
N PRO A 743 34.34 -37.73 -5.37
CA PRO A 743 34.29 -37.98 -6.81
C PRO A 743 34.34 -36.67 -7.61
N PHE A 744 35.50 -36.02 -7.66
CA PHE A 744 35.68 -34.79 -8.43
C PHE A 744 35.51 -35.05 -9.93
N PRO A 745 34.70 -34.25 -10.66
CA PRO A 745 34.59 -34.38 -12.11
C PRO A 745 35.88 -33.91 -12.81
N GLU A 746 36.06 -34.30 -14.07
CA GLU A 746 37.25 -33.94 -14.88
C GLU A 746 37.49 -32.42 -14.93
N ASN A 747 36.42 -31.63 -15.09
CA ASN A 747 36.52 -30.17 -15.11
C ASN A 747 36.46 -29.59 -13.69
N THR A 748 37.50 -29.87 -12.89
CA THR A 748 37.64 -29.30 -11.54
C THR A 748 38.58 -28.10 -11.55
N LEU A 749 38.04 -26.93 -11.22
CA LEU A 749 38.73 -25.65 -11.19
C LEU A 749 39.26 -25.36 -9.79
N ASP A 750 40.58 -25.27 -9.64
CA ASP A 750 41.17 -24.69 -8.42
C ASP A 750 40.97 -23.17 -8.42
N LEU A 751 40.39 -22.64 -7.34
CA LEU A 751 40.05 -21.23 -7.24
C LEU A 751 41.28 -20.31 -7.37
N LYS A 752 42.41 -20.66 -6.75
CA LYS A 752 43.63 -19.83 -6.76
C LYS A 752 44.27 -19.83 -8.14
N GLN A 753 44.39 -21.00 -8.77
CA GLN A 753 44.95 -21.16 -10.11
C GLN A 753 44.05 -20.48 -11.16
N THR A 754 42.73 -20.60 -11.05
CA THR A 754 41.78 -19.94 -11.96
C THR A 754 41.88 -18.41 -11.87
N LEU A 755 42.02 -17.87 -10.65
CA LEU A 755 42.23 -16.43 -10.46
C LEU A 755 43.58 -15.97 -11.05
N ALA A 756 44.63 -16.79 -11.01
CA ALA A 756 45.90 -16.49 -11.67
C ALA A 756 45.78 -16.55 -13.20
N ALA A 757 45.14 -17.60 -13.74
CA ALA A 757 44.96 -17.82 -15.17
C ALA A 757 44.16 -16.71 -15.86
N MET A 758 43.21 -16.08 -15.17
CA MET A 758 42.46 -14.93 -15.70
C MET A 758 43.25 -13.59 -15.68
N GLY A 759 44.52 -13.59 -15.28
CA GLY A 759 45.38 -12.39 -15.21
C GLY A 759 45.54 -11.80 -13.80
N GLY A 760 45.06 -12.50 -12.76
CA GLY A 760 45.27 -12.14 -11.36
C GLY A 760 44.86 -10.71 -11.03
N LYS A 761 45.78 -9.96 -10.42
CA LYS A 761 45.56 -8.56 -10.01
C LYS A 761 45.19 -7.64 -11.19
N LYS A 762 45.73 -7.89 -12.39
CA LYS A 762 45.45 -7.05 -13.58
C LYS A 762 43.99 -7.14 -14.02
N ALA A 763 43.36 -8.31 -13.88
CA ALA A 763 41.94 -8.50 -14.19
C ALA A 763 41.00 -7.98 -13.10
N ILE A 764 41.45 -7.94 -11.84
CA ILE A 764 40.65 -7.50 -10.69
C ILE A 764 40.65 -5.97 -10.55
N LEU A 765 41.78 -5.30 -10.86
CA LEU A 765 41.97 -3.87 -10.63
C LEU A 765 40.92 -2.97 -11.34
N PRO A 766 40.54 -3.19 -12.62
CA PRO A 766 39.51 -2.38 -13.27
C PRO A 766 38.15 -2.46 -12.57
N TRP A 767 37.78 -3.66 -12.09
CA TRP A 767 36.55 -3.84 -11.33
C TRP A 767 36.61 -3.15 -9.98
N LEU A 768 37.75 -3.21 -9.29
CA LEU A 768 37.94 -2.51 -8.03
C LEU A 768 37.75 -1.00 -8.22
N LEU A 769 38.39 -0.40 -9.24
CA LEU A 769 38.22 1.01 -9.59
C LEU A 769 36.75 1.34 -9.91
N ALA A 770 36.09 0.52 -10.74
CA ALA A 770 34.69 0.70 -11.09
C ALA A 770 33.78 0.70 -9.84
N VAL A 771 34.06 -0.14 -8.84
CA VAL A 771 33.27 -0.20 -7.61
C VAL A 771 33.39 1.07 -6.76
N PHE A 772 34.55 1.75 -6.79
CA PHE A 772 34.76 2.98 -6.05
C PHE A 772 34.23 4.23 -6.76
N VAL A 773 34.17 4.23 -8.09
CA VAL A 773 33.86 5.42 -8.90
C VAL A 773 32.43 5.42 -9.43
N LEU A 774 31.88 4.27 -9.83
CA LEU A 774 30.59 4.22 -10.51
C LEU A 774 29.40 4.07 -9.53
N PRO A 775 28.22 4.62 -9.88
CA PRO A 775 26.98 4.31 -9.18
C PRO A 775 26.72 2.80 -9.12
N ASN A 776 26.21 2.32 -7.99
CA ASN A 776 26.03 0.89 -7.73
C ASN A 776 25.12 0.14 -8.74
N GLN A 777 24.18 0.84 -9.37
CA GLN A 777 23.33 0.27 -10.43
C GLN A 777 24.12 -0.02 -11.71
N TRP A 778 25.06 0.86 -12.07
CA TRP A 778 25.81 0.76 -13.32
C TRP A 778 26.79 -0.40 -13.30
N ILE A 779 27.34 -0.76 -12.14
CA ILE A 779 28.21 -1.94 -12.01
C ILE A 779 27.42 -3.22 -12.32
N ALA A 780 26.18 -3.31 -11.85
CA ALA A 780 25.32 -4.45 -12.16
C ALA A 780 24.96 -4.50 -13.65
N ASP A 781 24.74 -3.35 -14.29
CA ASP A 781 24.50 -3.26 -15.73
C ASP A 781 25.76 -3.63 -16.54
N LEU A 782 26.95 -3.19 -16.12
CA LEU A 782 28.24 -3.52 -16.75
C LEU A 782 28.56 -5.03 -16.68
N LEU A 783 28.11 -5.71 -15.63
CA LEU A 783 28.20 -7.16 -15.51
C LEU A 783 27.16 -7.91 -16.36
N GLY A 784 26.21 -7.20 -16.98
CA GLY A 784 25.12 -7.79 -17.75
C GLY A 784 24.12 -8.54 -16.89
N LEU A 785 23.89 -8.10 -15.65
CA LEU A 785 23.00 -8.80 -14.72
C LEU A 785 21.52 -8.46 -15.00
N PRO A 786 20.65 -9.47 -15.15
CA PRO A 786 19.21 -9.27 -15.32
C PRO A 786 18.61 -8.40 -14.22
N ARG A 787 17.58 -7.63 -14.56
CA ARG A 787 16.82 -6.84 -13.57
C ARG A 787 15.84 -7.70 -12.78
N GLU A 788 15.28 -8.73 -13.43
CA GLU A 788 14.31 -9.65 -12.88
C GLU A 788 14.90 -11.06 -12.79
N GLY A 789 14.45 -11.83 -11.81
CA GLY A 789 14.81 -13.24 -11.64
C GLY A 789 13.65 -14.04 -11.07
N ASP A 790 12.91 -13.47 -10.11
CA ASP A 790 11.68 -14.03 -9.52
C ASP A 790 11.77 -15.55 -9.25
N ASN A 791 11.02 -16.39 -9.97
CA ASN A 791 10.97 -17.84 -9.77
C ASN A 791 12.06 -18.62 -10.51
N GLU A 792 13.02 -17.97 -11.17
CA GLU A 792 14.16 -18.66 -11.76
C GLU A 792 15.09 -19.22 -10.67
N GLU A 793 15.65 -20.40 -10.95
CA GLU A 793 16.60 -21.10 -10.09
C GLU A 793 17.86 -20.25 -9.84
N ALA A 794 18.16 -20.02 -8.56
CA ALA A 794 19.28 -19.21 -8.08
C ALA A 794 20.27 -19.99 -7.20
N GLY A 795 19.88 -21.18 -6.73
CA GLY A 795 20.74 -22.09 -5.97
C GLY A 795 20.13 -23.48 -5.93
N LEU A 796 20.98 -24.49 -5.74
CA LEU A 796 20.57 -25.88 -5.55
C LEU A 796 21.31 -26.45 -4.35
N LEU A 797 20.57 -27.08 -3.44
CA LEU A 797 21.12 -27.79 -2.28
C LEU A 797 20.61 -29.22 -2.28
N PHE A 798 21.40 -30.16 -1.79
CA PHE A 798 20.98 -31.57 -1.69
C PHE A 798 20.68 -31.94 -0.24
N THR A 799 19.54 -32.59 -0.02
CA THR A 799 19.13 -33.15 1.28
C THR A 799 19.13 -34.68 1.23
N SER A 800 19.27 -35.33 2.38
CA SER A 800 19.19 -36.80 2.48
C SER A 800 17.77 -37.27 2.17
N GLY A 801 17.62 -38.15 1.17
CA GLY A 801 16.32 -38.73 0.83
C GLY A 801 15.98 -39.95 1.69
N SER A 802 14.69 -40.12 1.99
CA SER A 802 14.17 -41.30 2.70
C SER A 802 14.46 -42.63 1.97
N SER A 803 14.57 -42.61 0.64
CA SER A 803 14.93 -43.76 -0.19
C SER A 803 16.45 -44.02 -0.28
N GLY A 804 17.31 -43.09 0.16
CA GLY A 804 18.79 -43.21 0.09
C GLY A 804 19.46 -42.35 -0.97
N GLU A 805 18.79 -42.06 -2.09
CA GLU A 805 19.29 -41.07 -3.05
C GLU A 805 19.02 -39.64 -2.55
N PRO A 806 19.97 -38.69 -2.73
CA PRO A 806 19.79 -37.32 -2.29
C PRO A 806 18.73 -36.59 -3.13
N LYS A 807 17.96 -35.69 -2.49
CA LYS A 807 16.94 -34.88 -3.16
C LYS A 807 17.50 -33.49 -3.45
N GLY A 808 17.41 -33.03 -4.68
CA GLY A 808 17.79 -31.66 -5.06
C GLY A 808 16.70 -30.66 -4.70
N VAL A 809 16.96 -29.76 -3.77
CA VAL A 809 16.05 -28.67 -3.38
C VAL A 809 16.38 -27.43 -4.22
N VAL A 810 15.49 -27.10 -5.16
CA VAL A 810 15.62 -25.94 -6.05
C VAL A 810 15.27 -24.67 -5.28
N LEU A 811 16.20 -23.72 -5.18
CA LEU A 811 15.97 -22.42 -4.55
C LEU A 811 15.95 -21.33 -5.61
N THR A 812 14.87 -20.56 -5.66
CA THR A 812 14.72 -19.46 -6.62
C THR A 812 15.30 -18.14 -6.12
N HIS A 813 15.49 -17.16 -7.01
CA HIS A 813 15.87 -15.81 -6.60
C HIS A 813 14.88 -15.23 -5.57
N ARG A 814 13.58 -15.45 -5.81
CA ARG A 814 12.48 -15.08 -4.92
C ARG A 814 12.61 -15.73 -3.55
N ASN A 815 12.96 -17.01 -3.47
CA ASN A 815 13.08 -17.72 -2.19
C ASN A 815 14.21 -17.14 -1.33
N ILE A 816 15.40 -16.94 -1.91
CA ILE A 816 16.56 -16.43 -1.18
C ILE A 816 16.35 -14.96 -0.79
N LEU A 817 15.86 -14.13 -1.71
CA LEU A 817 15.59 -12.71 -1.44
C LEU A 817 14.48 -12.52 -0.41
N SER A 818 13.44 -13.36 -0.43
CA SER A 818 12.36 -13.29 0.55
C SER A 818 12.84 -13.68 1.94
N ASN A 819 13.57 -14.79 2.12
CA ASN A 819 14.05 -15.16 3.45
C ASN A 819 15.04 -14.14 4.02
N CYS A 820 15.92 -13.59 3.18
CA CYS A 820 16.77 -12.47 3.58
C CYS A 820 15.98 -11.19 3.92
N ALA A 821 14.86 -10.92 3.24
CA ALA A 821 13.97 -9.81 3.57
C ALA A 821 13.17 -10.05 4.85
N GLN A 822 12.78 -11.30 5.10
CA GLN A 822 12.09 -11.74 6.31
C GLN A 822 12.98 -11.55 7.54
N ILE A 823 14.21 -12.05 7.52
CA ILE A 823 15.18 -11.88 8.62
C ILE A 823 15.41 -10.39 8.92
N SER A 824 15.60 -9.56 7.89
CA SER A 824 15.75 -8.12 8.09
C SER A 824 14.48 -7.42 8.58
N SER A 825 13.31 -7.98 8.28
CA SER A 825 12.04 -7.45 8.77
C SER A 825 11.85 -7.72 10.26
N LEU A 826 12.67 -8.57 10.90
CA LEU A 826 12.59 -8.76 12.34
C LEU A 826 13.41 -7.73 13.13
N SER A 827 14.37 -7.06 12.48
CA SER A 827 15.33 -6.15 13.14
C SER A 827 16.14 -6.77 14.29
N ILE A 828 16.21 -8.10 14.35
CA ILE A 828 16.99 -8.83 15.37
C ILE A 828 18.50 -8.70 15.17
N LEU A 829 18.93 -8.40 13.93
CA LEU A 829 20.33 -8.16 13.58
C LEU A 829 20.53 -6.66 13.31
N PRO A 830 21.26 -5.92 14.16
CA PRO A 830 21.57 -4.52 13.89
C PRO A 830 22.53 -4.38 12.70
N ALA A 831 22.61 -3.17 12.13
CA ALA A 831 23.45 -2.92 10.95
C ALA A 831 24.95 -3.15 11.19
N ASN A 832 25.41 -3.01 12.44
CA ASN A 832 26.78 -3.26 12.87
C ASN A 832 26.99 -4.69 13.40
N ALA A 833 26.03 -5.60 13.23
CA ALA A 833 26.19 -6.98 13.67
C ALA A 833 27.37 -7.65 12.96
N ILE A 834 28.18 -8.35 13.73
CA ILE A 834 29.26 -9.23 13.27
C ILE A 834 28.83 -10.67 13.55
N LEU A 835 28.62 -11.45 12.48
CA LEU A 835 28.18 -12.84 12.55
C LEU A 835 29.37 -13.79 12.50
N VAL A 836 29.30 -14.89 13.25
CA VAL A 836 30.20 -16.03 13.09
C VAL A 836 29.70 -16.91 11.93
N GLY A 837 30.47 -16.98 10.85
CA GLY A 837 30.20 -17.79 9.66
C GLY A 837 30.96 -19.12 9.68
N CYS A 838 30.59 -20.03 10.58
CA CYS A 838 31.18 -21.37 10.69
C CYS A 838 30.29 -22.49 10.13
N LEU A 839 29.06 -22.18 9.71
CA LEU A 839 28.11 -23.17 9.22
C LEU A 839 28.38 -23.55 7.76
N PRO A 840 28.34 -24.84 7.40
CA PRO A 840 28.60 -25.28 6.03
C PRO A 840 27.69 -24.62 4.99
N VAL A 841 28.29 -24.13 3.90
CA VAL A 841 27.56 -23.47 2.80
C VAL A 841 26.72 -24.44 1.94
N PHE A 842 26.95 -25.76 2.06
CA PHE A 842 26.08 -26.80 1.49
C PHE A 842 24.82 -27.07 2.33
N HIS A 843 24.72 -26.50 3.53
CA HIS A 843 23.52 -26.52 4.35
C HIS A 843 22.78 -25.19 4.18
N SER A 844 21.44 -25.21 4.09
CA SER A 844 20.64 -24.00 3.83
C SER A 844 20.85 -22.90 4.87
N PHE A 845 21.15 -23.28 6.11
CA PHE A 845 21.50 -22.31 7.16
C PHE A 845 22.78 -21.53 6.85
N GLY A 846 23.84 -22.22 6.42
CA GLY A 846 25.07 -21.54 5.99
C GLY A 846 24.90 -20.80 4.66
N PHE A 847 24.19 -21.42 3.70
CA PHE A 847 23.95 -20.86 2.37
C PHE A 847 23.18 -19.54 2.41
N THR A 848 22.09 -19.44 3.18
CA THR A 848 21.32 -18.19 3.26
C THR A 848 21.87 -17.25 4.33
N VAL A 849 22.01 -17.71 5.59
CA VAL A 849 22.19 -16.81 6.74
C VAL A 849 23.64 -16.36 6.90
N THR A 850 24.63 -17.20 6.56
CA THR A 850 26.05 -16.83 6.67
C THR A 850 26.68 -16.42 5.35
N LEU A 851 26.03 -16.65 4.20
CA LEU A 851 26.54 -16.29 2.87
C LEU A 851 25.72 -15.17 2.20
N TRP A 852 24.45 -15.40 1.84
CA TRP A 852 23.67 -14.39 1.10
C TRP A 852 23.20 -13.21 1.96
N TYR A 853 22.79 -13.47 3.20
CA TYR A 853 22.26 -12.43 4.09
C TYR A 853 23.29 -11.32 4.42
N PRO A 854 24.53 -11.65 4.84
CA PRO A 854 25.55 -10.63 5.12
C PRO A 854 25.87 -9.80 3.87
N ILE A 855 26.01 -10.43 2.70
CA ILE A 855 26.24 -9.74 1.42
C ILE A 855 25.11 -8.74 1.11
N LEU A 856 23.85 -9.16 1.26
CA LEU A 856 22.68 -8.31 0.94
C LEU A 856 22.45 -7.18 1.94
N ARG A 857 22.89 -7.33 3.20
CA ARG A 857 22.55 -6.40 4.30
C ARG A 857 23.72 -5.63 4.88
N GLY A 858 24.94 -6.13 4.73
CA GLY A 858 26.15 -5.50 5.22
C GLY A 858 26.45 -5.76 6.67
N CYS A 859 26.06 -6.92 7.16
CA CYS A 859 26.58 -7.39 8.43
C CYS A 859 28.03 -7.84 8.22
N GLY A 860 28.90 -7.56 9.20
CA GLY A 860 30.25 -8.13 9.19
C GLY A 860 30.19 -9.64 9.39
N LEU A 861 31.15 -10.37 8.83
CA LEU A 861 31.23 -11.82 8.93
C LEU A 861 32.63 -12.26 9.33
N VAL A 862 32.73 -13.18 10.30
CA VAL A 862 33.98 -13.84 10.70
C VAL A 862 33.87 -15.31 10.33
N THR A 863 34.62 -15.77 9.33
CA THR A 863 34.47 -17.12 8.79
C THR A 863 35.47 -18.11 9.36
N LEU A 864 34.98 -19.30 9.71
CA LEU A 864 35.77 -20.45 10.17
C LEU A 864 35.37 -21.69 9.37
N PRO A 865 36.31 -22.62 9.12
CA PRO A 865 36.09 -23.71 8.18
C PRO A 865 35.19 -24.83 8.71
N SER A 866 34.99 -24.90 10.03
CA SER A 866 34.20 -25.95 10.69
C SER A 866 33.48 -25.42 11.93
N PRO A 867 32.22 -25.81 12.19
CA PRO A 867 31.52 -25.52 13.43
C PRO A 867 32.02 -26.38 14.61
N LEU A 868 32.81 -27.43 14.35
CA LEU A 868 33.34 -28.35 15.36
C LEU A 868 34.58 -27.80 16.08
N ASP A 869 35.24 -26.79 15.51
CA ASP A 869 36.45 -26.18 16.07
C ASP A 869 36.13 -25.15 17.16
N THR A 870 35.38 -25.56 18.20
CA THR A 870 34.83 -24.66 19.23
C THR A 870 35.84 -23.68 19.79
N ARG A 871 37.06 -24.12 20.10
CA ARG A 871 38.09 -23.25 20.69
C ARG A 871 38.49 -22.11 19.75
N LYS A 872 38.70 -22.40 18.46
CA LYS A 872 38.99 -21.37 17.45
C LYS A 872 37.82 -20.41 17.27
N ILE A 873 36.59 -20.91 17.40
CA ILE A 873 35.39 -20.06 17.33
C ILE A 873 35.34 -19.10 18.53
N VAL A 874 35.63 -19.58 19.74
CA VAL A 874 35.72 -18.75 20.96
C VAL A 874 36.79 -17.66 20.80
N GLU A 875 37.97 -18.01 20.31
CA GLU A 875 39.04 -17.04 20.02
C GLU A 875 38.62 -16.00 18.98
N ALA A 876 37.95 -16.44 17.90
CA ALA A 876 37.42 -15.53 16.89
C ALA A 876 36.34 -14.59 17.41
N ILE A 877 35.45 -15.08 18.29
CA ILE A 877 34.45 -14.25 18.97
C ILE A 877 35.14 -13.17 19.80
N HIS A 878 36.13 -13.57 20.62
CA HIS A 878 36.83 -12.66 21.52
C HIS A 878 37.66 -11.60 20.78
N GLU A 879 38.40 -12.00 19.75
CA GLU A 879 39.32 -11.13 19.00
C GLU A 879 38.58 -10.19 18.04
N GLU A 880 37.61 -10.71 17.28
CA GLU A 880 36.87 -9.91 16.29
C GLU A 880 35.62 -9.24 16.87
N LYS A 881 35.35 -9.44 18.16
CA LYS A 881 34.16 -8.95 18.86
C LYS A 881 32.87 -9.34 18.14
N ALA A 882 32.79 -10.61 17.74
CA ALA A 882 31.60 -11.13 17.08
C ALA A 882 30.40 -11.01 18.02
N THR A 883 29.26 -10.58 17.46
CA THR A 883 28.04 -10.26 18.24
C THR A 883 26.96 -11.32 18.11
N VAL A 884 27.03 -12.15 17.07
CA VAL A 884 25.98 -13.09 16.71
C VAL A 884 26.59 -14.46 16.41
N LEU A 885 26.09 -15.48 17.10
CA LEU A 885 26.42 -16.88 16.86
C LEU A 885 25.15 -17.63 16.45
N VAL A 886 25.22 -18.38 15.37
CA VAL A 886 24.12 -19.23 14.89
C VAL A 886 24.61 -20.67 14.74
N GLY A 887 23.81 -21.64 15.16
CA GLY A 887 24.23 -23.04 15.12
C GLY A 887 23.14 -24.05 15.45
N ALA A 888 23.51 -25.34 15.47
CA ALA A 888 22.69 -26.36 16.09
C ALA A 888 23.01 -26.42 17.60
N PRO A 889 22.08 -26.80 18.48
CA PRO A 889 22.33 -27.06 19.89
C PRO A 889 23.59 -27.92 20.12
N THR A 890 23.78 -28.96 19.30
CA THR A 890 24.96 -29.84 19.32
C THR A 890 26.29 -29.10 19.14
N PHE A 891 26.32 -28.01 18.36
CA PHE A 891 27.53 -27.19 18.18
C PHE A 891 27.70 -26.11 19.26
N ILE A 892 26.61 -25.73 19.94
CA ILE A 892 26.65 -24.73 21.02
C ILE A 892 27.05 -25.36 22.36
N ARG A 893 26.63 -26.61 22.63
CA ARG A 893 26.92 -27.31 23.90
C ARG A 893 28.40 -27.34 24.27
N PRO A 894 29.37 -27.61 23.36
CA PRO A 894 30.79 -27.61 23.70
C PRO A 894 31.34 -26.29 24.25
N PHE A 895 30.65 -25.16 24.04
CA PHE A 895 31.07 -23.86 24.59
C PHE A 895 31.02 -23.86 26.12
N LEU A 896 30.10 -24.60 26.75
CA LEU A 896 30.02 -24.73 28.22
C LEU A 896 31.34 -25.21 28.82
N LYS A 897 32.05 -26.09 28.12
CA LYS A 897 33.34 -26.66 28.58
C LYS A 897 34.56 -25.86 28.10
N LYS A 898 34.48 -25.17 26.95
CA LYS A 898 35.64 -24.61 26.23
C LYS A 898 35.74 -23.08 26.22
N ALA A 899 34.74 -22.39 26.74
CA ALA A 899 34.66 -20.93 26.75
C ALA A 899 34.50 -20.39 28.17
N THR A 900 35.02 -19.19 28.39
CA THR A 900 34.78 -18.39 29.58
C THR A 900 33.80 -17.24 29.28
N LYS A 901 33.21 -16.68 30.34
CA LYS A 901 32.27 -15.54 30.22
C LYS A 901 32.91 -14.31 29.56
N GLU A 902 34.16 -14.00 29.85
CA GLU A 902 34.85 -12.84 29.26
C GLU A 902 35.15 -13.04 27.76
N GLU A 903 35.42 -14.28 27.33
CA GLU A 903 35.65 -14.60 25.92
C GLU A 903 34.39 -14.41 25.07
N LEU A 904 33.20 -14.68 25.64
CA LEU A 904 31.92 -14.58 24.93
C LEU A 904 31.19 -13.25 25.12
N LYS A 905 31.75 -12.30 25.87
CA LYS A 905 31.10 -11.05 26.29
C LYS A 905 30.56 -10.18 25.16
N SER A 906 31.11 -10.27 23.95
CA SER A 906 30.61 -9.51 22.79
C SER A 906 29.36 -10.12 22.17
N LEU A 907 29.03 -11.38 22.45
CA LEU A 907 27.82 -12.03 21.94
C LEU A 907 26.58 -11.45 22.59
N HIS A 908 25.67 -10.97 21.76
CA HIS A 908 24.36 -10.47 22.19
C HIS A 908 23.21 -11.35 21.68
N LEU A 909 23.46 -12.19 20.68
CA LEU A 909 22.44 -13.03 20.06
C LEU A 909 23.03 -14.40 19.75
N VAL A 910 22.48 -15.43 20.39
CA VAL A 910 22.76 -16.83 20.06
C VAL A 910 21.46 -17.46 19.59
N VAL A 911 21.43 -17.94 18.34
CA VAL A 911 20.25 -18.59 17.77
C VAL A 911 20.58 -20.03 17.40
N THR A 912 19.78 -20.95 17.92
CA THR A 912 19.83 -22.36 17.57
C THR A 912 18.72 -22.73 16.61
N GLY A 913 19.01 -23.68 15.72
CA GLY A 913 18.03 -24.28 14.82
C GLY A 913 18.47 -25.67 14.39
N ALA A 914 17.74 -26.25 13.43
CA ALA A 914 17.97 -27.59 12.87
C ALA A 914 17.73 -28.79 13.82
N GLU A 915 17.75 -28.58 15.15
CA GLU A 915 17.41 -29.55 16.20
C GLU A 915 16.59 -28.86 17.31
N LYS A 916 15.90 -29.66 18.14
CA LYS A 916 15.21 -29.16 19.34
C LYS A 916 16.25 -28.66 20.34
N LEU A 917 16.05 -27.47 20.91
CA LEU A 917 16.91 -26.94 21.97
C LEU A 917 16.62 -27.67 23.29
N PRO A 918 17.58 -28.40 23.86
CA PRO A 918 17.41 -29.01 25.19
C PRO A 918 17.35 -27.93 26.27
N MET A 919 16.45 -28.07 27.24
CA MET A 919 16.29 -27.08 28.31
C MET A 919 17.51 -27.02 29.25
N ASP A 920 18.16 -28.16 29.51
CA ASP A 920 19.40 -28.22 30.29
C ASP A 920 20.51 -27.37 29.65
N LEU A 921 20.61 -27.38 28.31
CA LEU A 921 21.56 -26.55 27.58
C LEU A 921 21.20 -25.07 27.70
N TYR A 922 19.92 -24.72 27.57
CA TYR A 922 19.47 -23.33 27.72
C TYR A 922 19.80 -22.79 29.11
N ASP A 923 19.42 -23.52 30.17
CA ASP A 923 19.61 -23.11 31.56
C ASP A 923 21.11 -23.01 31.91
N ALA A 924 21.91 -24.01 31.51
CA ALA A 924 23.35 -24.00 31.75
C ALA A 924 24.06 -22.84 31.04
N PHE A 925 23.69 -22.57 29.78
CA PHE A 925 24.31 -21.49 28.99
C PHE A 925 23.94 -20.11 29.56
N LEU A 926 22.69 -19.94 29.98
CA LEU A 926 22.22 -18.73 30.65
C LEU A 926 22.91 -18.52 32.00
N ALA A 927 23.02 -19.56 32.83
CA ALA A 927 23.66 -19.48 34.13
C ALA A 927 25.16 -19.16 34.03
N GLN A 928 25.87 -19.82 33.11
CA GLN A 928 27.32 -19.68 32.97
C GLN A 928 27.74 -18.37 32.27
N PHE A 929 27.03 -17.98 31.20
CA PHE A 929 27.45 -16.86 30.36
C PHE A 929 26.55 -15.62 30.49
N GLY A 930 25.33 -15.75 31.03
CA GLY A 930 24.34 -14.67 31.06
C GLY A 930 23.74 -14.36 29.69
N ILE A 931 23.84 -15.30 28.74
CA ILE A 931 23.40 -15.14 27.35
C ILE A 931 22.25 -16.11 27.11
N GLU A 932 21.14 -15.62 26.56
CA GLU A 932 20.02 -16.49 26.21
C GLU A 932 20.24 -17.15 24.85
N VAL A 933 19.98 -18.46 24.80
CA VAL A 933 19.97 -19.21 23.55
C VAL A 933 18.54 -19.20 23.00
N LEU A 934 18.33 -18.51 21.88
CA LEU A 934 17.03 -18.45 21.22
C LEU A 934 16.87 -19.64 20.27
N GLN A 935 15.66 -20.18 20.17
CA GLN A 935 15.33 -21.27 19.26
C GLN A 935 14.59 -20.78 18.03
N GLY A 936 14.91 -21.33 16.86
CA GLY A 936 14.17 -21.16 15.62
C GLY A 936 13.94 -22.47 14.89
N TYR A 937 13.03 -22.45 13.92
CA TYR A 937 12.67 -23.60 13.11
C TYR A 937 12.74 -23.24 11.62
N GLY A 938 13.08 -24.24 10.82
CA GLY A 938 13.31 -24.07 9.40
C GLY A 938 13.76 -25.36 8.73
N LEU A 939 13.51 -25.43 7.43
CA LEU A 939 13.84 -26.54 6.54
C LEU A 939 14.61 -25.99 5.34
N THR A 940 15.30 -26.86 4.59
CA THR A 940 15.94 -26.44 3.34
C THR A 940 14.91 -25.87 2.36
N GLU A 941 13.73 -26.48 2.34
CA GLU A 941 12.55 -26.13 1.57
C GLU A 941 11.92 -24.76 1.94
N THR A 942 12.30 -24.17 3.09
CA THR A 942 11.85 -22.82 3.54
C THR A 942 12.97 -21.76 3.54
N THR A 943 14.13 -22.11 2.98
CA THR A 943 15.25 -21.24 2.57
C THR A 943 15.99 -20.34 3.59
N PRO A 944 16.32 -20.73 4.84
CA PRO A 944 15.84 -21.85 5.63
C PRO A 944 14.81 -21.46 6.70
N VAL A 945 14.75 -20.19 7.13
CA VAL A 945 14.08 -19.83 8.40
C VAL A 945 12.58 -19.74 8.19
N ALA A 946 11.80 -20.49 8.97
CA ALA A 946 10.33 -20.46 8.95
C ALA A 946 9.74 -19.73 10.17
N SER A 947 10.38 -19.87 11.34
CA SER A 947 10.02 -19.16 12.57
C SER A 947 11.25 -18.96 13.47
N VAL A 948 11.21 -17.95 14.34
CA VAL A 948 12.31 -17.70 15.29
C VAL A 948 11.85 -16.97 16.54
N ASN A 949 12.35 -17.38 17.71
CA ASN A 949 12.23 -16.61 18.96
C ASN A 949 13.14 -15.38 18.91
N GLN A 950 12.72 -14.32 19.60
CA GLN A 950 13.46 -13.06 19.67
C GLN A 950 13.54 -12.60 21.12
N HIS A 951 14.56 -11.81 21.47
CA HIS A 951 14.51 -11.10 22.74
C HIS A 951 13.26 -10.22 22.80
N HIS A 952 12.74 -10.03 24.01
CA HIS A 952 11.61 -9.13 24.21
C HIS A 952 12.01 -7.72 23.71
N PRO A 953 11.22 -7.09 22.83
CA PRO A 953 11.51 -5.74 22.39
C PRO A 953 11.51 -4.77 23.58
N PRO A 954 12.44 -3.80 23.63
CA PRO A 954 12.53 -2.89 24.76
C PRO A 954 11.27 -2.01 24.88
N VAL A 955 10.92 -1.66 26.11
CA VAL A 955 9.88 -0.65 26.40
C VAL A 955 10.54 0.72 26.32
N THR A 956 10.32 1.43 25.21
CA THR A 956 11.02 2.70 24.95
C THR A 956 10.17 3.95 25.21
N THR A 957 8.89 3.81 25.57
CA THR A 957 8.00 4.92 25.94
C THR A 957 7.05 4.51 27.06
N SER A 958 6.61 5.46 27.88
CA SER A 958 5.67 5.20 28.98
C SER A 958 4.27 4.75 28.54
N THR A 959 3.96 4.87 27.25
CA THR A 959 2.70 4.41 26.65
C THR A 959 2.80 3.03 26.00
N ALA A 960 4.01 2.45 25.89
CA ALA A 960 4.22 1.14 25.30
C ALA A 960 4.08 0.04 26.35
N GLY A 961 3.10 -0.86 26.18
CA GLY A 961 2.98 -2.06 27.01
C GLY A 961 4.10 -3.06 26.77
N HIS A 962 4.17 -4.15 27.54
CA HIS A 962 5.07 -5.27 27.26
C HIS A 962 4.65 -6.02 25.98
N GLN A 963 5.61 -6.56 25.22
CA GLN A 963 5.35 -7.45 24.09
C GLN A 963 6.32 -8.63 24.17
N ASP A 964 5.79 -9.85 24.04
CA ASP A 964 6.62 -11.05 24.09
C ASP A 964 7.33 -11.31 22.77
N GLY A 965 8.66 -11.37 22.79
CA GLY A 965 9.48 -11.75 21.64
C GLY A 965 9.74 -13.25 21.53
N LYS A 966 9.62 -13.98 22.65
CA LYS A 966 9.94 -15.40 22.77
C LYS A 966 8.97 -16.10 23.73
N ARG A 967 8.92 -17.43 23.61
CA ARG A 967 8.23 -18.32 24.56
C ARG A 967 9.03 -19.62 24.72
N THR A 968 9.22 -20.06 25.96
CA THR A 968 9.95 -21.30 26.26
C THR A 968 9.26 -22.50 25.59
N GLY A 969 10.06 -23.40 25.00
CA GLY A 969 9.58 -24.58 24.26
C GLY A 969 9.00 -24.29 22.88
N ALA A 970 8.69 -23.03 22.54
CA ALA A 970 8.26 -22.65 21.20
C ALA A 970 9.47 -22.43 20.29
N VAL A 971 9.27 -22.57 18.98
CA VAL A 971 10.25 -22.23 17.93
C VAL A 971 10.03 -20.81 17.39
N GLY A 972 9.33 -19.96 18.16
CA GLY A 972 9.01 -18.58 17.82
C GLY A 972 7.77 -18.40 16.96
N ARG A 973 7.54 -17.17 16.51
CA ARG A 973 6.48 -16.85 15.54
C ARG A 973 6.98 -17.01 14.12
N LEU A 974 6.05 -17.25 13.19
CA LEU A 974 6.34 -17.33 11.75
C LEU A 974 7.06 -16.07 11.24
N MET A 975 7.95 -16.26 10.26
CA MET A 975 8.57 -15.14 9.57
C MET A 975 7.51 -14.26 8.88
N PRO A 976 7.71 -12.93 8.79
CA PRO A 976 6.77 -12.05 8.09
C PRO A 976 6.46 -12.52 6.66
N GLY A 977 5.20 -12.50 6.25
CA GLY A 977 4.81 -13.00 4.94
C GLY A 977 4.78 -14.52 4.80
N MET A 978 4.75 -15.27 5.92
CA MET A 978 4.39 -16.68 5.95
C MET A 978 3.03 -16.87 6.63
N THR A 979 2.34 -17.94 6.24
CA THR A 979 1.15 -18.45 6.91
C THR A 979 1.30 -19.96 7.12
N ALA A 980 0.51 -20.51 8.04
CA ALA A 980 0.53 -21.93 8.38
C ALA A 980 -0.89 -22.52 8.43
N ARG A 981 -0.97 -23.83 8.27
CA ARG A 981 -2.12 -24.67 8.64
C ARG A 981 -1.65 -25.85 9.47
N ILE A 982 -2.53 -26.29 10.37
CA ILE A 982 -2.40 -27.56 11.05
C ILE A 982 -3.41 -28.49 10.40
N VAL A 983 -2.96 -29.62 9.89
CA VAL A 983 -3.78 -30.56 9.13
C VAL A 983 -3.69 -31.93 9.78
N ASP A 984 -4.82 -32.61 9.90
CA ASP A 984 -4.84 -33.99 10.36
C ASP A 984 -4.10 -34.89 9.34
N PRO A 985 -3.07 -35.64 9.75
CA PRO A 985 -2.23 -36.39 8.82
C PRO A 985 -2.95 -37.59 8.16
N ASP A 986 -4.02 -38.11 8.77
CA ASP A 986 -4.74 -39.29 8.29
C ASP A 986 -5.91 -38.90 7.36
N THR A 987 -6.69 -37.88 7.74
CA THR A 987 -7.89 -37.43 7.01
C THR A 987 -7.59 -36.32 6.00
N GLY A 988 -6.54 -35.54 6.23
CA GLY A 988 -6.21 -34.36 5.42
C GLY A 988 -7.09 -33.13 5.71
N GLU A 989 -7.90 -33.15 6.77
CA GLU A 989 -8.74 -32.04 7.19
C GLU A 989 -7.96 -30.98 7.98
N GLU A 990 -8.33 -29.70 7.83
CA GLU A 990 -7.73 -28.60 8.60
C GLU A 990 -8.22 -28.64 10.05
N LEU A 991 -7.28 -28.71 10.99
CA LEU A 991 -7.54 -28.69 12.42
C LEU A 991 -7.46 -27.27 12.99
N PRO A 992 -8.04 -27.00 14.18
CA PRO A 992 -7.79 -25.76 14.90
C PRO A 992 -6.28 -25.54 15.10
N MET A 993 -5.81 -24.30 14.99
CA MET A 993 -4.38 -23.98 15.03
C MET A 993 -3.68 -24.45 16.32
N GLU A 994 -4.40 -24.50 17.44
CA GLU A 994 -3.87 -24.93 18.74
C GLU A 994 -3.76 -26.46 18.89
N SER A 995 -4.43 -27.21 18.03
CA SER A 995 -4.35 -28.67 18.00
C SER A 995 -3.02 -29.14 17.42
N THR A 996 -2.56 -30.32 17.82
CA THR A 996 -1.37 -30.94 17.22
C THR A 996 -1.75 -31.64 15.92
N GLY A 997 -1.06 -31.32 14.84
CA GLY A 997 -1.24 -31.97 13.54
C GLY A 997 -0.08 -31.69 12.60
N MET A 998 -0.18 -32.13 11.34
CA MET A 998 0.82 -31.89 10.30
C MET A 998 0.92 -30.40 10.01
N LEU A 999 2.12 -29.84 10.19
CA LEU A 999 2.39 -28.43 9.90
C LEU A 999 2.53 -28.23 8.40
N TRP A 1000 1.64 -27.43 7.82
CA TRP A 1000 1.74 -26.97 6.44
C TRP A 1000 2.15 -25.51 6.44
N LEU A 1001 3.10 -25.17 5.57
CA LEU A 1001 3.64 -23.81 5.47
C LEU A 1001 3.41 -23.24 4.07
N LYS A 1002 3.18 -21.94 4.01
CA LYS A 1002 3.11 -21.21 2.75
C LYS A 1002 3.76 -19.85 2.91
N GLY A 1003 4.52 -19.46 1.89
CA GLY A 1003 5.20 -18.18 1.84
C GLY A 1003 6.15 -18.08 0.65
N PRO A 1004 6.69 -16.88 0.38
CA PRO A 1004 7.59 -16.64 -0.75
C PRO A 1004 8.97 -17.32 -0.60
N ASN A 1005 9.32 -17.76 0.62
CA ASN A 1005 10.56 -18.48 0.93
C ASN A 1005 10.43 -20.01 0.77
N VAL A 1006 9.22 -20.50 0.47
CA VAL A 1006 8.97 -21.92 0.19
C VAL A 1006 9.43 -22.25 -1.24
N PHE A 1007 10.24 -23.28 -1.37
CA PHE A 1007 10.74 -23.78 -2.65
C PHE A 1007 9.61 -24.19 -3.62
N PRO A 1008 9.84 -24.16 -4.95
CA PRO A 1008 8.84 -24.58 -5.93
C PRO A 1008 8.73 -26.10 -6.11
N GLY A 1009 9.70 -26.88 -5.61
CA GLY A 1009 9.72 -28.34 -5.75
C GLY A 1009 11.12 -28.94 -5.79
N TYR A 1010 11.17 -30.27 -5.87
CA TYR A 1010 12.41 -31.03 -5.99
C TYR A 1010 12.87 -31.14 -7.45
N LEU A 1011 14.19 -31.09 -7.66
CA LEU A 1011 14.79 -31.13 -8.98
C LEU A 1011 14.51 -32.48 -9.67
N LYS A 1012 13.82 -32.41 -10.81
CA LYS A 1012 13.49 -33.57 -11.67
C LYS A 1012 12.77 -34.70 -10.94
N ASP A 1013 11.98 -34.36 -9.91
CA ASP A 1013 11.22 -35.34 -9.12
C ASP A 1013 9.78 -34.84 -8.93
N PRO A 1014 8.92 -34.98 -9.97
CA PRO A 1014 7.55 -34.50 -9.94
C PRO A 1014 6.69 -35.23 -8.89
N GLU A 1015 6.95 -36.51 -8.65
CA GLU A 1015 6.22 -37.31 -7.66
C GLU A 1015 6.47 -36.80 -6.24
N LYS A 1016 7.74 -36.64 -5.83
CA LYS A 1016 8.04 -36.09 -4.51
C LYS A 1016 7.65 -34.62 -4.39
N THR A 1017 7.65 -33.89 -5.50
CA THR A 1017 7.16 -32.50 -5.51
C THR A 1017 5.66 -32.45 -5.25
N ALA A 1018 4.87 -33.29 -5.92
CA ALA A 1018 3.42 -33.37 -5.69
C ALA A 1018 3.08 -33.86 -4.27
N ALA A 1019 3.90 -34.76 -3.70
CA ALA A 1019 3.75 -35.21 -2.32
C ALA A 1019 4.11 -34.13 -1.29
N ALA A 1020 5.07 -33.25 -1.61
CA ALA A 1020 5.51 -32.19 -0.71
C ALA A 1020 4.72 -30.89 -0.86
N ILE A 1021 4.10 -30.63 -2.02
CA ILE A 1021 3.39 -29.38 -2.31
C ILE A 1021 1.96 -29.67 -2.78
N LYS A 1022 0.97 -29.23 -2.00
CA LYS A 1022 -0.46 -29.34 -2.31
C LYS A 1022 -1.11 -27.96 -2.28
N ASP A 1023 -1.71 -27.51 -3.39
CA ASP A 1023 -2.37 -26.19 -3.49
C ASP A 1023 -1.51 -24.99 -3.05
N ARG A 1024 -0.19 -25.05 -3.34
CA ARG A 1024 0.86 -24.10 -2.92
C ARG A 1024 1.21 -24.14 -1.42
N TRP A 1025 0.70 -25.11 -0.68
CA TRP A 1025 1.13 -25.43 0.68
C TRP A 1025 2.23 -26.46 0.67
N PHE A 1026 3.31 -26.19 1.41
CA PHE A 1026 4.37 -27.15 1.64
C PHE A 1026 4.08 -27.97 2.89
N ILE A 1027 4.05 -29.29 2.71
CA ILE A 1027 3.85 -30.28 3.75
C ILE A 1027 5.22 -30.60 4.37
N THR A 1028 5.43 -30.12 5.59
CA THR A 1028 6.75 -30.17 6.25
C THR A 1028 7.17 -31.59 6.64
N GLY A 1029 6.21 -32.48 6.91
CA GLY A 1029 6.43 -33.77 7.56
C GLY A 1029 6.61 -33.67 9.09
N ASP A 1030 6.53 -32.45 9.65
CA ASP A 1030 6.63 -32.20 11.08
C ASP A 1030 5.25 -31.98 11.69
N LEU A 1031 5.05 -32.52 12.90
CA LEU A 1031 3.87 -32.30 13.71
C LEU A 1031 4.08 -31.06 14.57
N GLY A 1032 3.11 -30.18 14.59
CA GLY A 1032 3.16 -28.95 15.36
C GLY A 1032 1.79 -28.37 15.65
N ARG A 1033 1.82 -27.29 16.44
CA ARG A 1033 0.66 -26.47 16.79
C ARG A 1033 1.08 -25.01 16.90
N MET A 1034 0.11 -24.09 16.84
CA MET A 1034 0.32 -22.66 17.03
C MET A 1034 -0.66 -22.13 18.06
N ASP A 1035 -0.15 -21.46 19.09
CA ASP A 1035 -0.99 -20.89 20.14
C ASP A 1035 -1.72 -19.60 19.71
N ASP A 1036 -2.68 -19.14 20.54
CA ASP A 1036 -3.41 -17.88 20.38
C ASP A 1036 -2.50 -16.63 20.19
N ASP A 1037 -1.26 -16.67 20.70
CA ASP A 1037 -0.28 -15.58 20.57
C ASP A 1037 0.57 -15.68 19.28
N GLY A 1038 0.38 -16.73 18.50
CA GLY A 1038 1.04 -16.99 17.23
C GLY A 1038 2.42 -17.66 17.35
N PHE A 1039 2.78 -18.19 18.52
CA PHE A 1039 4.00 -18.98 18.70
C PHE A 1039 3.78 -20.41 18.21
N VAL A 1040 4.74 -20.91 17.42
CA VAL A 1040 4.73 -22.25 16.86
C VAL A 1040 5.48 -23.20 17.78
N TYR A 1041 4.92 -24.40 17.97
CA TYR A 1041 5.52 -25.51 18.70
C TYR A 1041 5.72 -26.68 17.73
N ILE A 1042 6.89 -27.31 17.78
CA ILE A 1042 7.20 -28.51 17.03
C ILE A 1042 7.17 -29.69 18.01
N GLU A 1043 6.18 -30.56 17.85
CA GLU A 1043 5.91 -31.67 18.76
C GLU A 1043 6.67 -32.95 18.32
N GLY A 1044 7.04 -33.04 17.04
CA GLY A 1044 7.87 -34.12 16.52
C GLY A 1044 7.87 -34.17 15.00
N ARG A 1045 8.48 -35.20 14.42
CA ARG A 1045 8.44 -35.46 12.98
C ARG A 1045 7.65 -36.73 12.73
N LEU A 1046 6.71 -36.75 11.78
CA LEU A 1046 5.83 -37.91 11.57
C LEU A 1046 6.61 -39.22 11.38
N SER A 1047 7.74 -39.16 10.67
CA SER A 1047 8.63 -40.32 10.44
C SER A 1047 9.39 -40.82 11.68
N ARG A 1048 9.30 -40.10 12.81
CA ARG A 1048 9.93 -40.40 14.10
C ARG A 1048 8.89 -40.85 15.13
N PHE A 1049 7.78 -41.37 14.62
CA PHE A 1049 6.76 -42.09 15.36
C PHE A 1049 6.63 -43.47 14.76
N SER A 1050 6.32 -44.45 15.62
CA SER A 1050 5.83 -45.74 15.18
C SER A 1050 4.35 -45.85 15.41
N LYS A 1051 3.63 -46.50 14.48
CA LYS A 1051 2.20 -46.77 14.64
C LYS A 1051 2.04 -48.19 15.18
N ILE A 1052 1.79 -48.30 16.48
CA ILE A 1052 1.75 -49.57 17.20
C ILE A 1052 0.33 -49.79 17.73
N GLY A 1053 -0.38 -50.76 17.16
CA GLY A 1053 -1.76 -51.06 17.57
C GLY A 1053 -2.73 -49.89 17.38
N GLY A 1054 -2.48 -49.02 16.40
CA GLY A 1054 -3.30 -47.84 16.11
C GLY A 1054 -2.86 -46.54 16.82
N GLU A 1055 -2.00 -46.63 17.85
CA GLU A 1055 -1.46 -45.46 18.56
C GLU A 1055 -0.14 -44.98 17.95
N MET A 1056 0.09 -43.66 17.99
CA MET A 1056 1.33 -43.03 17.54
C MET A 1056 2.32 -42.91 18.69
N VAL A 1057 3.46 -43.59 18.57
CA VAL A 1057 4.46 -43.74 19.62
C VAL A 1057 5.73 -42.92 19.29
N PRO A 1058 6.05 -41.84 20.04
CA PRO A 1058 7.16 -40.93 19.74
C PRO A 1058 8.54 -41.48 20.09
N HIS A 1059 9.39 -41.76 19.09
CA HIS A 1059 10.74 -42.30 19.31
C HIS A 1059 11.62 -41.36 20.15
N GLY A 1060 11.64 -40.06 19.83
CA GLY A 1060 12.50 -39.09 20.49
C GLY A 1060 12.16 -38.85 21.97
N THR A 1061 10.88 -38.92 22.33
CA THR A 1061 10.45 -38.80 23.73
C THR A 1061 10.95 -39.98 24.55
N ILE A 1062 10.88 -41.18 23.99
CA ILE A 1062 11.37 -42.41 24.63
C ILE A 1062 12.90 -42.33 24.80
N GLU A 1063 13.64 -41.94 23.77
CA GLU A 1063 15.10 -41.76 23.83
C GLU A 1063 15.52 -40.78 24.93
N MET A 1064 14.85 -39.62 25.00
CA MET A 1064 15.12 -38.59 26.02
C MET A 1064 14.82 -39.10 27.43
N ARG A 1065 13.68 -39.79 27.61
CA ARG A 1065 13.31 -40.38 28.91
C ARG A 1065 14.28 -41.47 29.35
N ILE A 1066 14.74 -42.31 28.43
CA ILE A 1066 15.76 -43.32 28.73
C ILE A 1066 17.04 -42.63 29.19
N ALA A 1067 17.51 -41.61 28.45
CA ALA A 1067 18.72 -40.90 28.82
C ALA A 1067 18.62 -40.24 30.21
N GLU A 1068 17.48 -39.63 30.52
CA GLU A 1068 17.17 -39.02 31.82
C GLU A 1068 17.18 -40.06 32.96
N LEU A 1069 16.40 -41.14 32.83
CA LEU A 1069 16.22 -42.15 33.89
C LEU A 1069 17.49 -42.96 34.19
N PHE A 1070 18.36 -43.12 33.20
CA PHE A 1070 19.62 -43.85 33.35
C PHE A 1070 20.83 -42.94 33.55
N GLY A 1071 20.65 -41.61 33.56
CA GLY A 1071 21.73 -40.65 33.72
C GLY A 1071 22.80 -40.77 32.61
N TRP A 1072 22.39 -41.18 31.41
CA TRP A 1072 23.32 -41.38 30.30
C TRP A 1072 23.78 -40.03 29.75
N ASP A 1073 25.09 -39.81 29.79
CA ASP A 1073 25.68 -38.57 29.29
C ASP A 1073 25.55 -38.49 27.75
N GLN A 1074 24.73 -37.56 27.27
CA GLN A 1074 24.57 -37.29 25.84
C GLN A 1074 25.54 -36.21 25.32
N ASN A 1075 26.54 -35.79 26.10
CA ASN A 1075 27.47 -34.72 25.75
C ASN A 1075 28.39 -35.07 24.55
N GLU A 1076 28.67 -36.35 24.30
CA GLU A 1076 29.57 -36.80 23.22
C GLU A 1076 28.83 -37.34 21.97
N GLY A 1077 27.50 -37.34 22.00
CA GLY A 1077 26.64 -37.84 20.94
C GLY A 1077 25.39 -38.55 21.48
N PRO A 1078 24.47 -38.99 20.61
CA PRO A 1078 23.32 -39.78 21.04
C PRO A 1078 23.77 -41.13 21.59
N THR A 1079 23.36 -41.44 22.82
CA THR A 1079 23.64 -42.72 23.51
C THR A 1079 22.51 -43.75 23.35
N ALA A 1080 21.37 -43.30 22.85
CA ALA A 1080 20.14 -44.06 22.68
C ALA A 1080 19.41 -43.60 21.40
N VAL A 1081 19.02 -44.54 20.54
CA VAL A 1081 18.17 -44.28 19.37
C VAL A 1081 17.09 -45.34 19.31
N VAL A 1082 15.83 -44.90 19.26
CA VAL A 1082 14.67 -45.76 19.08
C VAL A 1082 14.24 -45.73 17.62
N THR A 1083 13.93 -46.90 17.08
CA THR A 1083 13.41 -47.05 15.73
C THR A 1083 12.32 -48.11 15.66
N GLY A 1084 11.43 -47.96 14.68
CA GLY A 1084 10.37 -48.93 14.38
C GLY A 1084 10.86 -49.98 13.39
N VAL A 1085 10.59 -51.25 13.72
CA VAL A 1085 10.75 -52.40 12.83
C VAL A 1085 9.39 -53.05 12.58
N PRO A 1086 9.14 -53.65 11.41
CA PRO A 1086 7.87 -54.33 11.14
C PRO A 1086 7.57 -55.42 12.18
N ASP A 1087 6.32 -55.47 12.66
CA ASP A 1087 5.82 -56.49 13.60
C ASP A 1087 4.48 -57.05 13.10
N PRO A 1088 4.34 -58.38 12.91
CA PRO A 1088 3.12 -58.97 12.36
C PRO A 1088 1.85 -58.76 13.19
N ALA A 1089 1.96 -58.55 14.50
CA ALA A 1089 0.82 -58.47 15.42
C ALA A 1089 0.33 -57.03 15.62
N LYS A 1090 1.26 -56.06 15.66
CA LYS A 1090 0.94 -54.66 16.00
C LYS A 1090 1.27 -53.65 14.91
N GLY A 1091 1.72 -54.12 13.74
CA GLY A 1091 2.20 -53.31 12.62
C GLY A 1091 3.68 -52.98 12.76
N GLU A 1092 4.07 -52.37 13.89
CA GLU A 1092 5.47 -52.08 14.21
C GLU A 1092 5.80 -52.48 15.67
N ALA A 1093 7.07 -52.80 15.91
CA ALA A 1093 7.68 -52.93 17.23
C ALA A 1093 8.84 -51.94 17.38
N LEU A 1094 9.09 -51.49 18.61
CA LEU A 1094 10.20 -50.59 18.91
C LEU A 1094 11.48 -51.36 19.22
N VAL A 1095 12.59 -50.91 18.63
CA VAL A 1095 13.96 -51.36 18.92
C VAL A 1095 14.77 -50.18 19.43
N LEU A 1096 15.46 -50.37 20.56
CA LEU A 1096 16.44 -49.43 21.11
C LEU A 1096 17.85 -49.85 20.69
N LEU A 1097 18.55 -48.98 19.97
CA LEU A 1097 20.00 -49.05 19.78
C LEU A 1097 20.68 -48.18 20.84
N THR A 1098 21.66 -48.73 21.56
CA THR A 1098 22.38 -47.97 22.60
C THR A 1098 23.86 -48.34 22.64
N THR A 1099 24.70 -47.40 23.06
CA THR A 1099 26.13 -47.65 23.33
C THR A 1099 26.38 -48.26 24.72
N HIS A 1100 25.36 -48.27 25.58
CA HIS A 1100 25.47 -48.80 26.94
C HIS A 1100 25.02 -50.27 26.99
N GLU A 1101 25.60 -50.99 27.95
CA GLU A 1101 25.23 -52.38 28.19
C GLU A 1101 24.01 -52.43 29.10
N ILE A 1102 22.85 -52.78 28.53
CA ILE A 1102 21.58 -52.78 29.23
C ILE A 1102 20.62 -53.83 28.65
N THR A 1103 19.80 -54.42 29.52
CA THR A 1103 18.81 -55.44 29.15
C THR A 1103 17.43 -54.82 28.85
N PRO A 1104 16.61 -55.46 28.01
CA PRO A 1104 15.22 -55.06 27.79
C PRO A 1104 14.40 -54.94 29.08
N GLU A 1105 14.62 -55.84 30.05
CA GLU A 1105 13.91 -55.86 31.34
C GLU A 1105 14.22 -54.63 32.18
N GLN A 1106 15.49 -54.19 32.20
CA GLN A 1106 15.90 -52.96 32.90
C GLN A 1106 15.27 -51.71 32.28
N ILE A 1107 15.27 -51.61 30.95
CA ILE A 1107 14.58 -50.52 30.23
C ILE A 1107 13.09 -50.53 30.55
N ARG A 1108 12.46 -51.70 30.50
CA ARG A 1108 11.03 -51.87 30.76
C ARG A 1108 10.65 -51.47 32.19
N SER A 1109 11.39 -51.91 33.21
CA SER A 1109 11.09 -51.56 34.61
C SER A 1109 11.11 -50.04 34.80
N LYS A 1110 12.20 -49.38 34.40
CA LYS A 1110 12.34 -47.92 34.61
C LYS A 1110 11.33 -47.10 33.82
N LEU A 1111 11.02 -47.46 32.57
CA LEU A 1111 10.05 -46.69 31.78
C LEU A 1111 8.62 -46.83 32.31
N LEU A 1112 8.24 -48.02 32.79
CA LEU A 1112 6.93 -48.23 33.42
C LEU A 1112 6.84 -47.54 34.78
N GLU A 1113 7.89 -47.60 35.60
CA GLU A 1113 7.99 -46.84 36.87
C GLU A 1113 7.88 -45.33 36.65
N ALA A 1114 8.43 -44.83 35.53
CA ALA A 1114 8.31 -43.43 35.12
C ALA A 1114 6.95 -43.05 34.49
N GLY A 1115 5.98 -43.98 34.48
CA GLY A 1115 4.61 -43.76 34.02
C GLY A 1115 4.44 -43.75 32.50
N LEU A 1116 5.38 -44.29 31.72
CA LEU A 1116 5.19 -44.41 30.27
C LEU A 1116 4.21 -45.55 29.94
N PRO A 1117 3.36 -45.40 28.90
CA PRO A 1117 2.49 -46.48 28.43
C PRO A 1117 3.29 -47.73 28.02
N ASN A 1118 2.73 -48.92 28.25
CA ASN A 1118 3.40 -50.18 27.90
C ASN A 1118 3.71 -50.30 26.39
N LEU A 1119 2.94 -49.62 25.53
CA LEU A 1119 3.20 -49.55 24.08
C LEU A 1119 4.43 -48.70 23.70
N TRP A 1120 4.91 -47.84 24.62
CA TRP A 1120 6.06 -46.96 24.40
C TRP A 1120 7.37 -47.61 24.83
N VAL A 1121 7.33 -48.80 25.44
CA VAL A 1121 8.53 -49.51 25.88
C VAL A 1121 9.16 -50.24 24.69
N PRO A 1122 10.46 -49.99 24.38
CA PRO A 1122 11.18 -50.76 23.37
C PRO A 1122 11.15 -52.27 23.68
N ARG A 1123 10.69 -53.08 22.72
CA ARG A 1123 10.58 -54.53 22.87
C ARG A 1123 11.96 -55.19 22.79
N LEU A 1124 12.84 -54.66 21.96
CA LEU A 1124 14.20 -55.16 21.76
C LEU A 1124 15.21 -54.07 22.09
N VAL A 1125 16.34 -54.47 22.67
CA VAL A 1125 17.48 -53.59 22.95
C VAL A 1125 18.74 -54.20 22.35
N ARG A 1126 19.51 -53.39 21.62
CA ARG A 1126 20.76 -53.82 20.97
C ARG A 1126 21.89 -52.85 21.31
N LYS A 1127 22.96 -53.40 21.87
CA LYS A 1127 24.21 -52.67 22.10
C LYS A 1127 24.95 -52.51 20.77
N VAL A 1128 25.37 -51.28 20.46
CA VAL A 1128 26.19 -50.95 19.29
C VAL A 1128 27.41 -50.16 19.73
N GLU A 1129 28.55 -50.32 19.04
CA GLU A 1129 29.79 -49.62 19.40
C GLU A 1129 29.64 -48.10 19.26
N LYS A 1130 28.94 -47.65 18.21
CA LYS A 1130 28.64 -46.24 17.97
C LYS A 1130 27.30 -46.09 17.26
N ILE A 1131 26.53 -45.07 17.64
CA ILE A 1131 25.33 -44.69 16.91
C ILE A 1131 25.72 -44.05 15.55
N PRO A 1132 25.16 -44.51 14.41
CA PRO A 1132 25.37 -43.89 13.11
C PRO A 1132 25.04 -42.38 13.09
N MET A 1133 25.97 -41.56 12.58
CA MET A 1133 25.84 -40.09 12.51
C MET A 1133 26.19 -39.55 11.10
N LEU A 1134 25.52 -38.48 10.69
CA LEU A 1134 25.82 -37.69 9.50
C LEU A 1134 26.90 -36.64 9.79
N GLY A 1135 27.67 -36.24 8.78
CA GLY A 1135 28.71 -35.21 8.91
C GLY A 1135 28.23 -33.79 9.27
N THR A 1136 26.91 -33.58 9.31
CA THR A 1136 26.28 -32.39 9.89
C THR A 1136 26.12 -32.45 11.41
N GLY A 1137 26.57 -33.53 12.06
CA GLY A 1137 26.39 -33.75 13.51
C GLY A 1137 25.04 -34.36 13.91
N LYS A 1138 24.19 -34.77 12.95
CA LYS A 1138 22.86 -35.35 13.20
C LYS A 1138 22.89 -36.88 13.19
N THR A 1139 21.98 -37.54 13.91
CA THR A 1139 21.79 -38.99 13.84
C THR A 1139 21.41 -39.46 12.43
N ASP A 1140 22.10 -40.46 11.91
CA ASP A 1140 21.73 -41.13 10.66
C ASP A 1140 20.61 -42.15 10.94
N LEU A 1141 19.37 -41.66 10.95
CA LEU A 1141 18.18 -42.47 11.23
C LEU A 1141 18.00 -43.64 10.25
N LYS A 1142 18.43 -43.48 8.99
CA LYS A 1142 18.34 -44.54 8.00
C LYS A 1142 19.38 -45.63 8.33
N GLY A 1143 20.62 -45.23 8.57
CA GLY A 1143 21.67 -46.13 9.03
C GLY A 1143 21.26 -46.88 10.30
N CYS A 1144 20.67 -46.17 11.27
CA CYS A 1144 20.15 -46.76 12.51
C CYS A 1144 19.03 -47.78 12.24
N ARG A 1145 18.07 -47.47 11.34
CA ARG A 1145 16.98 -48.41 11.02
C ARG A 1145 17.48 -49.66 10.30
N ILE A 1146 18.40 -49.52 9.35
CA ILE A 1146 19.01 -50.66 8.65
C ILE A 1146 19.75 -51.54 9.66
N LEU A 1147 20.59 -50.93 10.50
CA LEU A 1147 21.33 -51.62 11.55
C LEU A 1147 20.39 -52.33 12.54
N ALA A 1148 19.30 -51.68 12.96
CA ALA A 1148 18.30 -52.29 13.83
C ALA A 1148 17.64 -53.51 13.17
N ILE A 1149 17.23 -53.41 11.91
CA ILE A 1149 16.66 -54.54 11.16
C ILE A 1149 17.66 -55.69 11.06
N GLU A 1150 18.92 -55.41 10.71
CA GLU A 1150 19.97 -56.42 10.61
C GLU A 1150 20.23 -57.13 11.95
N LEU A 1151 20.31 -56.37 13.05
CA LEU A 1151 20.57 -56.88 14.40
C LEU A 1151 19.36 -57.56 15.05
N THR A 1152 18.16 -57.48 14.46
CA THR A 1152 16.92 -58.06 15.01
C THR A 1152 16.26 -59.08 14.08
N LYS A 1153 16.90 -59.41 12.94
CA LYS A 1153 16.43 -60.41 11.97
C LYS A 1153 16.19 -61.79 12.58
N ALA A 1154 16.93 -62.18 13.62
CA ALA A 1154 16.80 -63.49 14.27
C ALA A 1154 15.78 -63.52 15.42
N ASP A 1155 15.23 -62.36 15.81
CA ASP A 1155 14.31 -62.22 16.95
C ASP A 1155 12.89 -61.83 16.53
N LEU A 1156 12.73 -61.42 15.26
CA LEU A 1156 11.47 -60.98 14.66
C LEU A 1156 10.89 -62.01 13.67
N PHE A 1157 11.68 -63.01 13.30
CA PHE A 1157 11.35 -64.19 12.50
C PHE A 1157 11.85 -65.43 13.24
#